data_AF-A0A835KBA9-F1
#
_entry.id   AF-A0A835KBA9-F1
#
_cell.length_a   1.000
_cell.length_b   1.000
_cell.length_c   1.000
_cell.angle_alpha   90.00
_cell.angle_beta   90.00
_cell.angle_gamma   90.00
#
_symmetry.space_group_name_H-M   'P 1'
#
loop_
_entity.id
_entity.type
_entity.pdbx_description
1 polymer ?
#
loop_
_entity_poly.entity_id
_entity_poly.type
_entity_poly.pdbx_seq_one_letter_code
_entity_poly.pdbx_strand_id
1 'polypeptide(L)'
;MASSVGQVIRRMASTVGQVIRCKAAVAWEAGKPLMIEEVEVAPPQAMEVRLKILFTSLCHTDGQTPLFPRIFGHEAGAIVESVGEGVTDLEPGDHVLPVFTGECKECRHCKSEESNMCDLLRINTERGVMLNDGKSRFSIRGQPIYHFVGTSTFSEYTVVHVGCAAKINPAAPLDKVCVLSCGISTGLGATLNVAKPKKGSSVAIFGLGAVGLAAAEGARISGASRIIGVDLNSNRFEEAKKFGVTEFVNPKDHDKPVHEVIAEMTDGGVDRSVECTGSIRAMISAFECVHDGWGVAVLVGVPNKDDEFKTRPMNILNEKTLKGTFFGNYKPRSDLPSLVEKYMNKELELEKFITHEVPFSEINKAFEYMLSGASLSSFKTRKNMASTAGQVIRCKAAVAWEAGKPLVIEEVEVAPPQAMEVRVKILFTALCHTDVYFWEAKGQTPLFPRIFGHEAGGIVESVGTGVTDLKPGDHVLPVFTGECKECRHCKSDESNMCDLLRINTDRGVMLNDGKSRFTIRGKPIYHFVGTSTFSEYTVVHVGCLAKINPAAPLDKVCILSCGISTGLGATLNVAKPKKGSTVAIFGLGAVGLAVSFFPNTRLVSDFPIQNVDADAKLVRLVSVSQAAEGARLSGASRIIGVDLNSNKFHEAKKFGVTEFVNPKDHKKPVQEVIAEMTNGGVDRSVECTGSINAMISAFECVHDGWGVAVLVGVPNKDDSFKTHPVNFLNERTLKGTFFGNYKPRSDLPAVVEMYMNKELDLEKFITHEVPLSEINKAFDYMLGGASLRCIIRMEG
;
A
#
# COMPACT_ATOMS: atom_id res chain seq x y z
N MET A 1 -6.24 -6.99 49.36
CA MET A 1 -5.93 -5.93 48.36
C MET A 1 -6.50 -4.57 48.78
N ALA A 2 -7.81 -4.38 49.00
CA ALA A 2 -8.38 -3.07 49.38
C ALA A 2 -7.67 -2.34 50.55
N SER A 3 -7.13 -3.08 51.53
CA SER A 3 -6.39 -2.53 52.67
C SER A 3 -5.02 -1.92 52.32
N SER A 4 -4.34 -2.35 51.26
CA SER A 4 -3.02 -1.80 50.89
C SER A 4 -3.12 -0.52 50.06
N VAL A 5 -4.10 -0.41 49.16
CA VAL A 5 -4.29 0.77 48.30
C VAL A 5 -4.57 2.03 49.14
N GLY A 6 -5.48 1.95 50.12
CA GLY A 6 -5.74 3.06 51.04
C GLY A 6 -4.54 3.46 51.91
N GLN A 7 -3.60 2.54 52.15
CA GLN A 7 -2.35 2.82 52.87
C GLN A 7 -1.27 3.46 51.95
N VAL A 8 -1.29 3.14 50.65
CA VAL A 8 -0.48 3.80 49.62
C VAL A 8 -0.94 5.25 49.43
N ILE A 9 -2.24 5.49 49.22
CA ILE A 9 -2.80 6.85 49.04
C ILE A 9 -2.48 7.75 50.24
N ARG A 10 -2.61 7.23 51.48
CA ARG A 10 -2.23 7.98 52.70
C ARG A 10 -0.73 8.32 52.80
N ARG A 11 0.16 7.55 52.16
CA ARG A 11 1.58 7.91 52.05
C ARG A 11 1.82 8.95 50.95
N MET A 12 1.19 8.79 49.78
CA MET A 12 1.29 9.74 48.65
C MET A 12 0.94 11.18 49.05
N ALA A 13 -0.10 11.36 49.86
CA ALA A 13 -0.51 12.68 50.37
C ALA A 13 0.60 13.44 51.15
N SER A 14 1.63 12.75 51.65
CA SER A 14 2.77 13.36 52.36
C SER A 14 3.95 13.76 51.45
N THR A 15 3.96 13.33 50.19
CA THR A 15 5.07 13.57 49.24
C THR A 15 4.74 14.59 48.14
N VAL A 16 3.50 15.06 48.07
CA VAL A 16 3.05 16.10 47.12
C VAL A 16 3.94 17.35 47.21
N GLY A 17 4.47 17.80 46.06
CA GLY A 17 5.37 18.96 45.97
C GLY A 17 6.79 18.73 46.49
N GLN A 18 7.09 17.59 47.12
CA GLN A 18 8.42 17.24 47.63
C GLN A 18 9.21 16.38 46.65
N VAL A 19 10.54 16.36 46.77
CA VAL A 19 11.40 15.38 46.08
C VAL A 19 11.26 14.01 46.76
N ILE A 20 11.05 12.96 45.98
CA ILE A 20 11.00 11.57 46.48
C ILE A 20 12.37 10.92 46.25
N ARG A 21 12.86 10.12 47.22
CA ARG A 21 13.94 9.15 47.00
C ARG A 21 13.36 7.75 46.82
N CYS A 22 13.81 7.04 45.80
CA CYS A 22 13.33 5.69 45.49
C CYS A 22 14.36 4.90 44.68
N LYS A 23 14.09 3.61 44.44
CA LYS A 23 14.94 2.76 43.61
C LYS A 23 14.63 2.89 42.13
N ALA A 24 15.67 2.86 41.31
CA ALA A 24 15.58 2.76 39.86
C ALA A 24 16.68 1.86 39.28
N ALA A 25 16.43 1.26 38.12
CA ALA A 25 17.42 0.51 37.35
C ALA A 25 18.07 1.45 36.33
N VAL A 26 19.25 1.95 36.69
CA VAL A 26 20.00 2.93 35.91
C VAL A 26 20.95 2.23 34.95
N ALA A 27 20.85 2.57 33.67
CA ALA A 27 21.87 2.29 32.67
C ALA A 27 22.91 3.41 32.68
N TRP A 28 24.16 3.06 32.99
CA TRP A 28 25.29 3.99 32.99
C TRP A 28 26.01 4.07 31.64
N GLU A 29 26.00 2.98 30.87
CA GLU A 29 26.67 2.84 29.57
C GLU A 29 25.90 1.86 28.66
N ALA A 30 26.12 1.93 27.35
CA ALA A 30 25.52 1.00 26.39
C ALA A 30 26.02 -0.43 26.59
N GLY A 31 25.10 -1.41 26.54
CA GLY A 31 25.42 -2.85 26.62
C GLY A 31 25.95 -3.34 27.97
N LYS A 32 25.90 -2.52 29.03
CA LYS A 32 26.17 -2.95 30.41
C LYS A 32 24.88 -3.41 31.11
N PRO A 33 24.96 -4.30 32.12
CA PRO A 33 23.84 -4.59 33.01
C PRO A 33 23.32 -3.33 33.71
N LEU A 34 22.02 -3.32 34.02
CA LEU A 34 21.38 -2.25 34.76
C LEU A 34 21.77 -2.31 36.24
N MET A 35 22.07 -1.15 36.84
CA MET A 35 22.42 -1.00 38.25
C MET A 35 21.21 -0.50 39.04
N ILE A 36 20.88 -1.18 40.14
CA ILE A 36 19.82 -0.72 41.06
C ILE A 36 20.41 0.36 41.99
N GLU A 37 20.05 1.62 41.72
CA GLU A 37 20.51 2.80 42.46
C GLU A 37 19.37 3.44 43.27
N GLU A 38 19.70 4.25 44.29
CA GLU A 38 18.77 5.20 44.89
C GLU A 38 18.83 6.53 44.14
N VAL A 39 17.69 6.97 43.60
CA VAL A 39 17.56 8.18 42.78
C VAL A 39 16.55 9.16 43.40
N GLU A 40 16.72 10.43 43.08
CA GLU A 40 15.83 11.52 43.46
C GLU A 40 14.87 11.86 42.30
N VAL A 41 13.57 11.88 42.60
CA VAL A 41 12.49 12.16 41.65
C VAL A 41 11.79 13.46 42.04
N ALA A 42 11.91 14.47 41.19
CA ALA A 42 11.31 15.79 41.37
C ALA A 42 9.76 15.73 41.43
N PRO A 43 9.09 16.74 42.02
CA PRO A 43 7.64 16.92 41.83
C PRO A 43 7.30 17.25 40.36
N PRO A 44 6.05 16.98 39.92
CA PRO A 44 5.60 17.33 38.57
C PRO A 44 5.44 18.84 38.41
N GLN A 45 5.82 19.37 37.24
CA GLN A 45 5.54 20.75 36.82
C GLN A 45 4.20 20.84 36.06
N ALA A 46 3.86 22.02 35.54
CA ALA A 46 2.65 22.22 34.73
C ALA A 46 2.52 21.18 33.60
N MET A 47 1.32 20.65 33.39
CA MET A 47 0.97 19.56 32.46
C MET A 47 1.69 18.22 32.69
N GLU A 48 2.36 18.03 33.83
CA GLU A 48 3.00 16.77 34.22
C GLU A 48 2.23 16.06 35.33
N VAL A 49 2.36 14.74 35.38
CA VAL A 49 1.85 13.90 36.48
C VAL A 49 2.98 13.01 36.99
N ARG A 50 3.12 12.92 38.32
CA ARG A 50 4.04 11.98 38.95
C ARG A 50 3.29 10.70 39.27
N LEU A 51 3.82 9.60 38.77
CA LEU A 51 3.25 8.27 38.89
C LEU A 51 4.08 7.44 39.87
N LYS A 52 3.40 6.66 40.68
CA LYS A 52 4.00 5.53 41.41
C LYS A 52 3.85 4.28 40.56
N ILE A 53 4.96 3.69 40.14
CA ILE A 53 4.97 2.41 39.44
C ILE A 53 4.75 1.29 40.48
N LEU A 54 3.86 0.35 40.18
CA LEU A 54 3.67 -0.86 40.99
C LEU A 54 4.17 -2.10 40.26
N PHE A 55 4.01 -2.14 38.93
CA PHE A 55 4.47 -3.22 38.07
C PHE A 55 5.03 -2.64 36.77
N THR A 56 6.07 -3.24 36.22
CA THR A 56 6.66 -2.88 34.92
C THR A 56 7.10 -4.14 34.19
N SER A 57 6.96 -4.15 32.87
CA SER A 57 7.34 -5.27 32.00
C SER A 57 8.47 -4.87 31.05
N LEU A 58 9.18 -5.86 30.49
CA LEU A 58 10.27 -5.65 29.55
C LEU A 58 9.78 -5.72 28.11
N CYS A 59 10.14 -4.72 27.31
CA CYS A 59 9.99 -4.77 25.86
C CYS A 59 11.38 -4.74 25.19
N HIS A 60 11.50 -5.33 24.00
CA HIS A 60 12.78 -5.52 23.30
C HIS A 60 13.47 -4.19 22.90
N THR A 61 12.77 -3.05 22.95
CA THR A 61 13.34 -1.71 22.73
C THR A 61 13.96 -1.09 23.98
N ASP A 62 13.69 -1.61 25.18
CA ASP A 62 14.37 -1.19 26.41
C ASP A 62 15.86 -1.55 26.32
N GLY A 63 16.74 -0.54 26.39
CA GLY A 63 18.18 -0.67 26.12
C GLY A 63 18.66 -0.02 24.82
N GLN A 64 17.77 0.26 23.86
CA GLN A 64 18.16 0.65 22.49
C GLN A 64 18.31 2.18 22.26
N THR A 65 19.15 2.88 23.05
CA THR A 65 19.49 4.30 22.77
C THR A 65 20.91 4.69 23.23
N PRO A 66 21.53 5.73 22.62
CA PRO A 66 22.92 6.13 22.92
C PRO A 66 23.09 7.18 24.04
N LEU A 67 22.02 7.59 24.75
CA LEU A 67 22.07 8.66 25.77
C LEU A 67 22.09 8.09 27.19
N PHE A 68 23.09 8.47 27.99
CA PHE A 68 23.36 7.96 29.34
C PHE A 68 23.85 9.08 30.29
N PRO A 69 23.72 8.92 31.62
CA PRO A 69 23.00 7.85 32.32
C PRO A 69 21.49 7.97 32.11
N ARG A 70 20.78 6.85 32.05
CA ARG A 70 19.35 6.79 31.67
C ARG A 70 18.61 5.70 32.43
N ILE A 71 17.34 5.93 32.76
CA ILE A 71 16.42 4.90 33.28
C ILE A 71 15.53 4.44 32.13
N PHE A 72 15.58 3.15 31.78
CA PHE A 72 14.74 2.56 30.74
C PHE A 72 13.33 2.22 31.27
N GLY A 73 12.54 1.47 30.50
CA GLY A 73 11.19 1.08 30.84
C GLY A 73 10.16 2.01 30.23
N HIS A 74 9.20 1.42 29.55
CA HIS A 74 8.05 2.12 28.97
C HIS A 74 6.72 1.36 29.07
N GLU A 75 6.73 0.18 29.69
CA GLU A 75 5.51 -0.57 30.01
C GLU A 75 5.29 -0.64 31.52
N ALA A 76 4.14 -0.20 32.03
CA ALA A 76 3.84 -0.27 33.46
C ALA A 76 2.36 -0.21 33.84
N GLY A 77 2.06 -0.68 35.05
CA GLY A 77 0.83 -0.42 35.78
C GLY A 77 1.14 0.48 36.98
N ALA A 78 0.47 1.63 37.06
CA ALA A 78 0.83 2.70 37.99
C ALA A 78 -0.40 3.37 38.63
N ILE A 79 -0.15 4.13 39.71
CA ILE A 79 -1.12 5.00 40.37
C ILE A 79 -0.59 6.44 40.37
N VAL A 80 -1.43 7.42 40.05
CA VAL A 80 -1.07 8.86 40.12
C VAL A 80 -0.78 9.24 41.58
N GLU A 81 0.42 9.78 41.84
CA GLU A 81 0.87 10.25 43.16
C GLU A 81 0.57 11.73 43.36
N SER A 82 0.88 12.55 42.35
CA SER A 82 0.54 13.97 42.32
C SER A 82 0.44 14.48 40.87
N VAL A 83 -0.24 15.61 40.70
CA VAL A 83 -0.46 16.28 39.42
C VAL A 83 0.05 17.71 39.50
N GLY A 84 0.60 18.23 38.40
CA GLY A 84 1.01 19.62 38.28
C GLY A 84 -0.11 20.54 37.78
N GLU A 85 0.21 21.83 37.66
CA GLU A 85 -0.71 22.87 37.18
C GLU A 85 -1.28 22.56 35.78
N GLY A 86 -2.55 22.86 35.55
CA GLY A 86 -3.23 22.62 34.26
C GLY A 86 -3.69 21.18 34.00
N VAL A 87 -3.26 20.21 34.81
CA VAL A 87 -3.82 18.85 34.78
C VAL A 87 -5.25 18.87 35.29
N THR A 88 -6.18 18.32 34.51
CA THR A 88 -7.64 18.40 34.76
C THR A 88 -8.38 17.08 34.55
N ASP A 89 -7.81 16.10 33.84
CA ASP A 89 -8.41 14.79 33.57
C ASP A 89 -7.72 13.60 34.30
N LEU A 90 -6.84 13.90 35.27
CA LEU A 90 -6.21 12.95 36.20
C LEU A 90 -6.15 13.54 37.62
N GLU A 91 -6.30 12.68 38.65
CA GLU A 91 -6.20 13.06 40.07
C GLU A 91 -5.41 12.03 40.91
N PRO A 92 -4.83 12.41 42.07
CA PRO A 92 -4.09 11.48 42.93
C PRO A 92 -4.93 10.28 43.38
N GLY A 93 -4.42 9.07 43.15
CA GLY A 93 -5.13 7.81 43.36
C GLY A 93 -5.69 7.18 42.07
N ASP A 94 -5.70 7.89 40.93
CA ASP A 94 -6.08 7.30 39.65
C ASP A 94 -5.16 6.15 39.23
N HIS A 95 -5.74 5.05 38.75
CA HIS A 95 -5.01 3.97 38.11
C HIS A 95 -4.73 4.33 36.65
N VAL A 96 -3.47 4.23 36.24
CA VAL A 96 -3.02 4.64 34.89
C VAL A 96 -2.02 3.67 34.28
N LEU A 97 -2.00 3.64 32.95
CA LEU A 97 -0.91 3.09 32.15
C LEU A 97 -0.13 4.26 31.51
N PRO A 98 1.17 4.44 31.79
CA PRO A 98 1.99 5.39 31.06
C PRO A 98 2.23 4.88 29.63
N VAL A 99 2.28 5.80 28.65
CA VAL A 99 2.44 5.48 27.22
C VAL A 99 3.48 6.39 26.56
N PHE A 100 4.42 5.76 25.85
CA PHE A 100 5.61 6.39 25.25
C PHE A 100 5.35 7.21 23.97
N THR A 101 4.13 7.13 23.46
CA THR A 101 3.56 8.08 22.51
C THR A 101 2.19 8.49 23.06
N GLY A 102 1.90 9.77 23.12
CA GLY A 102 0.76 10.32 23.86
C GLY A 102 -0.19 11.16 22.99
N GLU A 103 -1.24 11.69 23.61
CA GLU A 103 -2.24 12.53 22.95
C GLU A 103 -2.37 13.92 23.62
N CYS A 104 -2.05 14.98 22.87
CA CYS A 104 -2.30 16.36 23.29
C CYS A 104 -3.75 16.80 23.07
N LYS A 105 -4.58 15.97 22.39
CA LYS A 105 -5.98 16.23 21.99
C LYS A 105 -6.17 17.42 21.01
N GLU A 106 -5.24 18.37 20.94
CA GLU A 106 -5.39 19.60 20.16
C GLU A 106 -4.85 19.58 18.72
N CYS A 107 -3.87 18.72 18.40
CA CYS A 107 -3.19 18.74 17.10
C CYS A 107 -3.98 18.05 15.96
N ARG A 108 -3.55 18.23 14.69
CA ARG A 108 -4.25 17.68 13.51
C ARG A 108 -4.37 16.16 13.57
N HIS A 109 -3.34 15.47 14.06
CA HIS A 109 -3.36 14.02 14.22
C HIS A 109 -4.34 13.57 15.32
N CYS A 110 -4.28 14.16 16.53
CA CYS A 110 -5.22 13.79 17.61
C CYS A 110 -6.69 14.02 17.23
N LYS A 111 -6.97 15.07 16.43
CA LYS A 111 -8.32 15.40 15.92
C LYS A 111 -8.72 14.60 14.67
N SER A 112 -7.83 13.82 14.06
CA SER A 112 -8.14 12.94 12.93
C SER A 112 -8.67 11.59 13.42
N GLU A 113 -9.64 11.01 12.71
CA GLU A 113 -10.08 9.63 12.92
C GLU A 113 -9.21 8.61 12.17
N GLU A 114 -8.29 9.06 11.31
CA GLU A 114 -7.46 8.20 10.46
C GLU A 114 -6.02 7.98 10.96
N SER A 115 -5.62 8.53 12.13
CA SER A 115 -4.29 8.30 12.72
C SER A 115 -4.31 8.35 14.24
N ASN A 116 -3.37 7.65 14.88
CA ASN A 116 -3.16 7.67 16.33
C ASN A 116 -2.04 8.61 16.81
N MET A 117 -1.33 9.27 15.89
CA MET A 117 -0.14 10.06 16.24
C MET A 117 -0.49 11.40 16.92
N CYS A 118 0.54 12.12 17.37
CA CYS A 118 0.42 13.43 17.99
C CYS A 118 1.67 14.27 17.71
N ASP A 119 1.53 15.50 17.21
CA ASP A 119 2.67 16.36 16.86
C ASP A 119 3.57 16.69 18.08
N LEU A 120 2.98 16.92 19.26
CA LEU A 120 3.69 17.25 20.49
C LEU A 120 4.28 16.01 21.23
N LEU A 121 3.52 14.91 21.27
CA LEU A 121 3.76 13.76 22.15
C LEU A 121 4.13 12.47 21.40
N ARG A 122 4.53 12.59 20.13
CA ARG A 122 5.20 11.52 19.38
C ARG A 122 6.41 10.99 20.16
N ILE A 123 6.71 9.71 19.98
CA ILE A 123 7.96 9.11 20.48
C ILE A 123 9.17 9.97 20.08
N ASN A 124 10.07 10.19 21.03
CA ASN A 124 11.39 10.75 20.76
C ASN A 124 12.43 10.09 21.66
N THR A 125 13.33 9.34 21.04
CA THR A 125 14.38 8.53 21.70
C THR A 125 15.58 9.36 22.17
N GLU A 126 15.83 10.49 21.50
CA GLU A 126 16.97 11.39 21.75
C GLU A 126 16.66 12.41 22.85
N ARG A 127 15.40 12.87 22.99
CA ARG A 127 14.97 14.00 23.86
C ARG A 127 15.54 13.96 25.27
N GLY A 128 15.40 12.86 26.00
CA GLY A 128 15.98 12.67 27.34
C GLY A 128 15.40 13.52 28.49
N VAL A 129 14.57 14.51 28.21
CA VAL A 129 14.08 15.53 29.16
C VAL A 129 12.59 15.83 28.98
N MET A 130 11.99 16.54 29.93
CA MET A 130 10.61 16.99 29.88
C MET A 130 10.41 18.12 28.87
N LEU A 131 9.19 18.21 28.32
CA LEU A 131 8.85 19.17 27.26
C LEU A 131 8.88 20.64 27.70
N ASN A 132 8.42 20.93 28.93
CA ASN A 132 8.07 22.30 29.31
C ASN A 132 9.26 23.14 29.79
N ASP A 133 10.29 22.52 30.39
CA ASP A 133 11.47 23.23 30.89
C ASP A 133 12.82 22.67 30.39
N GLY A 134 12.79 21.63 29.55
CA GLY A 134 13.99 21.01 28.99
C GLY A 134 14.88 20.30 30.02
N LYS A 135 14.38 20.00 31.23
CA LYS A 135 15.15 19.32 32.29
C LYS A 135 14.66 17.90 32.51
N SER A 136 15.50 17.07 33.13
CA SER A 136 15.03 15.80 33.70
C SER A 136 14.16 16.04 34.94
N ARG A 137 13.52 14.97 35.40
CA ARG A 137 12.90 14.86 36.73
C ARG A 137 13.62 13.84 37.62
N PHE A 138 14.66 13.18 37.10
CA PHE A 138 15.53 12.26 37.82
C PHE A 138 16.92 12.86 38.05
N SER A 139 17.45 12.68 39.26
CA SER A 139 18.85 12.97 39.58
C SER A 139 19.44 11.94 40.56
N ILE A 140 20.76 11.82 40.57
CA ILE A 140 21.53 11.05 41.55
C ILE A 140 22.75 11.88 41.98
N ARG A 141 22.91 12.11 43.29
CA ARG A 141 24.05 12.84 43.86
C ARG A 141 24.27 14.23 43.21
N GLY A 142 23.19 14.88 42.75
CA GLY A 142 23.20 16.17 42.04
C GLY A 142 23.39 16.09 40.50
N GLN A 143 23.73 14.93 39.95
CA GLN A 143 23.81 14.72 38.49
C GLN A 143 22.44 14.33 37.91
N PRO A 144 21.98 14.89 36.77
CA PRO A 144 20.74 14.46 36.13
C PRO A 144 20.88 13.07 35.51
N ILE A 145 19.79 12.29 35.54
CA ILE A 145 19.63 11.05 34.77
C ILE A 145 18.58 11.30 33.68
N TYR A 146 18.82 10.87 32.45
CA TYR A 146 17.91 11.11 31.34
C TYR A 146 16.69 10.18 31.35
N HIS A 147 15.54 10.74 30.98
CA HIS A 147 14.32 9.98 30.69
C HIS A 147 14.50 9.10 29.45
N PHE A 148 13.83 7.96 29.39
CA PHE A 148 13.66 7.12 28.22
C PHE A 148 12.22 7.24 27.71
N VAL A 149 12.08 7.65 26.44
CA VAL A 149 10.82 7.84 25.70
C VAL A 149 9.68 8.57 26.45
N GLY A 150 10.00 9.36 27.46
CA GLY A 150 9.06 10.12 28.28
C GLY A 150 8.34 9.32 29.37
N THR A 151 8.80 8.11 29.71
CA THR A 151 8.14 7.18 30.64
C THR A 151 9.04 6.67 31.77
N SER A 152 10.25 6.19 31.46
CA SER A 152 11.24 5.66 32.44
C SER A 152 10.65 4.79 33.57
N THR A 153 9.94 3.73 33.21
CA THR A 153 9.18 2.91 34.17
C THR A 153 10.02 1.96 35.03
N PHE A 154 11.33 1.81 34.77
CA PHE A 154 12.23 1.08 35.66
C PHE A 154 12.67 1.94 36.85
N SER A 155 11.70 2.56 37.52
CA SER A 155 11.83 3.37 38.73
C SER A 155 10.52 3.28 39.53
N GLU A 156 10.58 3.19 40.86
CA GLU A 156 9.36 3.12 41.70
C GLU A 156 8.47 4.37 41.55
N TYR A 157 9.05 5.51 41.17
CA TYR A 157 8.32 6.72 40.79
C TYR A 157 8.90 7.31 39.50
N THR A 158 8.03 7.88 38.66
CA THR A 158 8.41 8.58 37.42
C THR A 158 7.51 9.80 37.20
N VAL A 159 7.93 10.75 36.36
CA VAL A 159 7.13 11.92 35.99
C VAL A 159 6.93 11.92 34.48
N VAL A 160 5.68 11.94 34.03
CA VAL A 160 5.31 11.91 32.61
C VAL A 160 4.45 13.13 32.27
N HIS A 161 4.37 13.51 31.00
CA HIS A 161 3.39 14.50 30.57
C HIS A 161 1.97 13.91 30.68
N VAL A 162 0.97 14.70 31.05
CA VAL A 162 -0.42 14.23 31.29
C VAL A 162 -1.04 13.52 30.07
N GLY A 163 -0.67 13.95 28.86
CA GLY A 163 -1.05 13.30 27.60
C GLY A 163 -0.43 11.93 27.35
N CYS A 164 0.55 11.52 28.17
CA CYS A 164 1.25 10.23 28.13
C CYS A 164 0.81 9.29 29.27
N ALA A 165 -0.37 9.51 29.87
CA ALA A 165 -0.97 8.63 30.86
C ALA A 165 -2.45 8.35 30.52
N ALA A 166 -2.76 7.07 30.30
CA ALA A 166 -4.12 6.59 30.03
C ALA A 166 -4.82 6.24 31.37
N LYS A 167 -5.94 6.90 31.69
CA LYS A 167 -6.77 6.59 32.87
C LYS A 167 -7.55 5.31 32.63
N ILE A 168 -7.37 4.31 33.51
CA ILE A 168 -7.98 2.98 33.36
C ILE A 168 -8.85 2.62 34.56
N ASN A 169 -9.60 1.53 34.43
CA ASN A 169 -10.48 1.01 35.48
C ASN A 169 -9.69 0.68 36.76
N PRO A 170 -10.05 1.25 37.93
CA PRO A 170 -9.31 1.01 39.17
C PRO A 170 -9.47 -0.42 39.73
N ALA A 171 -10.42 -1.21 39.20
CA ALA A 171 -10.52 -2.63 39.50
C ALA A 171 -9.58 -3.51 38.66
N ALA A 172 -8.89 -2.96 37.65
CA ALA A 172 -8.00 -3.72 36.78
C ALA A 172 -6.71 -4.15 37.52
N PRO A 173 -6.29 -5.43 37.42
CA PRO A 173 -5.05 -5.93 38.00
C PRO A 173 -3.84 -5.35 37.25
N LEU A 174 -3.20 -4.34 37.84
CA LEU A 174 -2.06 -3.60 37.27
C LEU A 174 -0.84 -4.48 36.95
N ASP A 175 -0.76 -5.66 37.55
CA ASP A 175 0.24 -6.72 37.30
C ASP A 175 -0.06 -7.58 36.05
N LYS A 176 -1.24 -7.40 35.43
CA LYS A 176 -1.66 -8.09 34.21
C LYS A 176 -1.95 -7.14 33.06
N VAL A 177 -2.42 -5.91 33.33
CA VAL A 177 -2.69 -4.91 32.28
C VAL A 177 -1.50 -4.02 31.90
N CYS A 178 -0.39 -4.06 32.65
CA CYS A 178 0.83 -3.29 32.35
C CYS A 178 1.35 -3.51 30.91
N VAL A 179 1.40 -4.77 30.47
CA VAL A 179 1.86 -5.22 29.13
C VAL A 179 1.02 -4.71 27.94
N LEU A 180 -0.14 -4.09 28.19
CA LEU A 180 -0.89 -3.39 27.14
C LEU A 180 -0.20 -2.09 26.69
N SER A 181 0.65 -1.48 27.52
CA SER A 181 1.21 -0.14 27.26
C SER A 181 2.34 -0.07 26.22
N CYS A 182 2.75 -1.19 25.62
CA CYS A 182 3.47 -1.21 24.34
C CYS A 182 3.20 -2.48 23.53
N GLY A 183 3.84 -3.60 23.85
CA GLY A 183 4.01 -4.72 22.93
C GLY A 183 2.72 -5.39 22.46
N ILE A 184 1.79 -5.65 23.37
CA ILE A 184 0.55 -6.38 23.06
C ILE A 184 -0.39 -5.53 22.20
N SER A 185 -0.70 -4.30 22.62
CA SER A 185 -1.58 -3.40 21.86
C SER A 185 -1.03 -3.11 20.47
N THR A 186 0.29 -3.00 20.34
CA THR A 186 0.97 -2.77 19.07
C THR A 186 0.74 -3.92 18.07
N GLY A 187 0.97 -5.17 18.48
CA GLY A 187 0.76 -6.34 17.60
C GLY A 187 -0.71 -6.64 17.31
N LEU A 188 -1.54 -6.57 18.35
CA LEU A 188 -2.98 -6.78 18.27
C LEU A 188 -3.63 -5.75 17.34
N GLY A 189 -3.31 -4.47 17.51
CA GLY A 189 -3.80 -3.37 16.67
C GLY A 189 -3.26 -3.41 15.25
N ALA A 190 -1.97 -3.73 15.04
CA ALA A 190 -1.42 -3.92 13.70
C ALA A 190 -2.18 -4.98 12.90
N THR A 191 -2.78 -5.97 13.57
CA THR A 191 -3.60 -6.99 12.91
C THR A 191 -5.07 -6.58 12.81
N LEU A 192 -5.73 -6.21 13.92
CA LEU A 192 -7.16 -5.88 13.96
C LEU A 192 -7.51 -4.54 13.31
N ASN A 193 -6.66 -3.52 13.47
CA ASN A 193 -6.90 -2.16 12.99
C ASN A 193 -6.26 -1.89 11.63
N VAL A 194 -5.14 -2.55 11.30
CA VAL A 194 -4.31 -2.16 10.13
C VAL A 194 -4.27 -3.23 9.03
N ALA A 195 -3.99 -4.50 9.35
CA ALA A 195 -4.01 -5.58 8.37
C ALA A 195 -5.44 -6.00 7.99
N LYS A 196 -6.36 -6.06 8.98
CA LYS A 196 -7.76 -6.48 8.84
C LYS A 196 -7.92 -7.80 8.03
N PRO A 197 -7.37 -8.93 8.52
CA PRO A 197 -7.60 -10.23 7.89
C PRO A 197 -9.09 -10.58 7.89
N LYS A 198 -9.58 -11.09 6.76
CA LYS A 198 -10.95 -11.64 6.65
C LYS A 198 -11.02 -13.02 7.33
N LYS A 199 -12.19 -13.42 7.82
CA LYS A 199 -12.41 -14.80 8.29
C LYS A 199 -12.06 -15.79 7.19
N GLY A 200 -11.29 -16.83 7.53
CA GLY A 200 -10.79 -17.84 6.59
C GLY A 200 -9.47 -17.49 5.91
N SER A 201 -8.93 -16.28 6.07
CA SER A 201 -7.67 -15.85 5.43
C SER A 201 -6.42 -16.57 5.96
N SER A 202 -5.34 -16.44 5.20
CA SER A 202 -3.98 -16.81 5.53
C SER A 202 -3.15 -15.58 5.95
N VAL A 203 -2.41 -15.70 7.05
CA VAL A 203 -1.63 -14.61 7.65
C VAL A 203 -0.21 -15.07 7.97
N ALA A 204 0.82 -14.34 7.53
CA ALA A 204 2.21 -14.56 7.97
C ALA A 204 2.62 -13.56 9.05
N ILE A 205 3.25 -14.04 10.13
CA ILE A 205 3.73 -13.23 11.25
C ILE A 205 5.25 -13.39 11.35
N PHE A 206 6.01 -12.32 11.05
CA PHE A 206 7.47 -12.34 11.09
C PHE A 206 7.97 -11.86 12.46
N GLY A 207 8.63 -12.76 13.20
CA GLY A 207 9.16 -12.54 14.55
C GLY A 207 8.14 -12.85 15.65
N LEU A 208 8.23 -14.03 16.25
CA LEU A 208 7.32 -14.49 17.31
C LEU A 208 7.72 -13.97 18.71
N GLY A 209 8.19 -12.73 18.79
CA GLY A 209 8.28 -11.99 20.06
C GLY A 209 6.89 -11.57 20.58
N ALA A 210 6.82 -10.87 21.71
CA ALA A 210 5.53 -10.45 22.31
C ALA A 210 4.59 -9.73 21.33
N VAL A 211 5.13 -8.83 20.50
CA VAL A 211 4.39 -8.12 19.43
C VAL A 211 3.85 -9.11 18.38
N GLY A 212 4.65 -10.05 17.91
CA GLY A 212 4.23 -11.06 16.94
C GLY A 212 3.21 -12.05 17.49
N LEU A 213 3.34 -12.46 18.76
CA LEU A 213 2.33 -13.29 19.43
C LEU A 213 1.00 -12.54 19.59
N ALA A 214 1.02 -11.23 19.84
CA ALA A 214 -0.18 -10.41 19.85
C ALA A 214 -0.78 -10.20 18.44
N ALA A 215 0.06 -10.17 17.40
CA ALA A 215 -0.41 -10.14 16.01
C ALA A 215 -1.03 -11.48 15.57
N ALA A 216 -0.43 -12.61 15.96
CA ALA A 216 -1.02 -13.94 15.78
C ALA A 216 -2.38 -14.06 16.50
N GLU A 217 -2.47 -13.57 17.74
CA GLU A 217 -3.73 -13.51 18.50
C GLU A 217 -4.78 -12.64 17.81
N GLY A 218 -4.39 -11.49 17.24
CA GLY A 218 -5.28 -10.66 16.41
C GLY A 218 -5.77 -11.39 15.15
N ALA A 219 -4.93 -12.21 14.52
CA ALA A 219 -5.32 -13.04 13.37
C ALA A 219 -6.27 -14.17 13.79
N ARG A 220 -6.05 -14.78 14.96
CA ARG A 220 -6.93 -15.78 15.57
C ARG A 220 -8.30 -15.20 15.90
N ILE A 221 -8.34 -14.02 16.53
CA ILE A 221 -9.58 -13.28 16.84
C ILE A 221 -10.34 -12.90 15.56
N SER A 222 -9.62 -12.55 14.48
CA SER A 222 -10.21 -12.30 13.16
C SER A 222 -10.71 -13.56 12.43
N GLY A 223 -10.44 -14.75 12.99
CA GLY A 223 -10.83 -16.03 12.40
C GLY A 223 -10.05 -16.42 11.16
N ALA A 224 -8.76 -16.05 11.06
CA ALA A 224 -7.86 -16.58 10.04
C ALA A 224 -7.80 -18.12 10.12
N SER A 225 -7.71 -18.80 8.97
CA SER A 225 -7.67 -20.28 8.91
C SER A 225 -6.25 -20.85 8.89
N ARG A 226 -5.27 -20.04 8.45
CA ARG A 226 -3.85 -20.38 8.41
C ARG A 226 -3.06 -19.21 8.99
N ILE A 227 -2.30 -19.44 10.06
CA ILE A 227 -1.44 -18.44 10.69
C ILE A 227 -0.02 -19.02 10.69
N ILE A 228 0.85 -18.46 9.85
CA ILE A 228 2.22 -18.92 9.59
C ILE A 228 3.18 -18.05 10.41
N GLY A 229 3.79 -18.62 11.44
CA GLY A 229 4.86 -17.96 12.19
C GLY A 229 6.19 -18.04 11.45
N VAL A 230 6.97 -16.96 11.40
CA VAL A 230 8.27 -16.93 10.73
C VAL A 230 9.32 -16.44 11.72
N ASP A 231 10.25 -17.30 12.13
CA ASP A 231 11.28 -16.99 13.14
C ASP A 231 12.59 -17.74 12.87
N LEU A 232 13.74 -17.23 13.33
CA LEU A 232 15.09 -17.75 13.02
C LEU A 232 15.54 -18.93 13.89
N ASN A 233 14.63 -19.48 14.67
CA ASN A 233 14.88 -20.26 15.88
C ASN A 233 13.89 -21.45 15.92
N SER A 234 14.00 -22.40 16.87
CA SER A 234 13.32 -23.72 16.72
C SER A 234 12.42 -24.25 17.84
N ASN A 235 12.16 -23.50 18.94
CA ASN A 235 11.26 -23.93 20.05
C ASN A 235 10.13 -22.95 20.54
N ARG A 236 9.62 -21.97 19.75
CA ARG A 236 8.55 -20.99 20.13
C ARG A 236 7.18 -21.41 19.58
N PHE A 237 7.11 -22.21 18.52
CA PHE A 237 5.87 -22.54 17.82
C PHE A 237 4.89 -23.25 18.76
N GLU A 238 5.40 -24.11 19.65
CA GLU A 238 4.61 -24.73 20.71
C GLU A 238 3.96 -23.70 21.65
N GLU A 239 4.64 -22.57 21.91
CA GLU A 239 4.07 -21.43 22.63
C GLU A 239 3.10 -20.64 21.73
N ALA A 240 3.49 -20.38 20.48
CA ALA A 240 2.73 -19.60 19.51
C ALA A 240 1.40 -20.24 19.08
N LYS A 241 1.28 -21.58 19.16
CA LYS A 241 0.00 -22.31 19.01
C LYS A 241 -1.07 -21.80 19.98
N LYS A 242 -0.70 -21.37 21.20
CA LYS A 242 -1.63 -20.78 22.19
C LYS A 242 -2.22 -19.43 21.74
N PHE A 243 -1.56 -18.78 20.78
CA PHE A 243 -1.98 -17.54 20.12
C PHE A 243 -2.55 -17.80 18.71
N GLY A 244 -2.82 -19.07 18.37
CA GLY A 244 -3.45 -19.49 17.13
C GLY A 244 -2.50 -19.78 15.96
N VAL A 245 -1.18 -19.71 16.12
CA VAL A 245 -0.23 -20.03 15.04
C VAL A 245 -0.37 -21.50 14.64
N THR A 246 -0.78 -21.76 13.39
CA THR A 246 -1.08 -23.11 12.86
C THR A 246 0.10 -23.74 12.12
N GLU A 247 0.99 -22.90 11.58
CA GLU A 247 2.10 -23.29 10.71
C GLU A 247 3.34 -22.46 11.04
N PHE A 248 4.50 -22.87 10.53
CA PHE A 248 5.73 -22.13 10.77
C PHE A 248 6.73 -22.30 9.62
N VAL A 249 7.62 -21.32 9.46
CA VAL A 249 8.76 -21.37 8.54
C VAL A 249 10.01 -20.80 9.22
N ASN A 250 11.11 -21.57 9.29
CA ASN A 250 12.41 -21.01 9.67
C ASN A 250 13.14 -20.53 8.40
N PRO A 251 13.54 -19.26 8.29
CA PRO A 251 14.35 -18.80 7.16
C PRO A 251 15.69 -19.51 6.97
N LYS A 252 16.16 -20.32 7.95
CA LYS A 252 17.39 -21.12 7.87
C LYS A 252 17.18 -22.54 7.34
N ASP A 253 15.96 -23.05 7.30
CA ASP A 253 15.66 -24.43 6.93
C ASP A 253 15.43 -24.58 5.40
N HIS A 254 15.76 -23.55 4.62
CA HIS A 254 15.48 -23.44 3.19
C HIS A 254 16.60 -22.71 2.42
N ASP A 255 16.97 -23.22 1.25
CA ASP A 255 17.94 -22.57 0.34
C ASP A 255 17.34 -21.40 -0.46
N LYS A 256 16.01 -21.24 -0.44
CA LYS A 256 15.26 -20.16 -1.13
C LYS A 256 14.97 -18.98 -0.20
N PRO A 257 14.76 -17.76 -0.73
CA PRO A 257 14.16 -16.67 0.02
C PRO A 257 12.84 -17.09 0.69
N VAL A 258 12.65 -16.73 1.96
CA VAL A 258 11.49 -17.19 2.76
C VAL A 258 10.14 -16.76 2.15
N HIS A 259 10.10 -15.67 1.39
CA HIS A 259 8.89 -15.25 0.68
C HIS A 259 8.49 -16.21 -0.46
N GLU A 260 9.45 -16.86 -1.14
CA GLU A 260 9.16 -17.87 -2.16
C GLU A 260 8.60 -19.14 -1.51
N VAL A 261 9.19 -19.57 -0.39
CA VAL A 261 8.73 -20.72 0.40
C VAL A 261 7.29 -20.52 0.85
N ILE A 262 6.96 -19.34 1.40
CA ILE A 262 5.60 -18.98 1.80
C ILE A 262 4.67 -18.99 0.58
N ALA A 263 5.06 -18.41 -0.56
CA ALA A 263 4.23 -18.38 -1.77
C ALA A 263 3.93 -19.78 -2.32
N GLU A 264 4.90 -20.70 -2.29
CA GLU A 264 4.72 -22.11 -2.68
C GLU A 264 3.73 -22.83 -1.73
N MET A 265 3.88 -22.60 -0.42
CA MET A 265 2.99 -23.11 0.65
C MET A 265 1.57 -22.52 0.64
N THR A 266 1.32 -21.42 -0.05
CA THR A 266 0.05 -20.65 0.03
C THR A 266 -0.66 -20.39 -1.32
N ASP A 267 -0.06 -20.85 -2.42
CA ASP A 267 -0.57 -20.73 -3.80
C ASP A 267 -0.66 -19.28 -4.28
N GLY A 268 0.47 -18.58 -4.17
CA GLY A 268 0.64 -17.20 -4.65
C GLY A 268 1.00 -16.18 -3.57
N GLY A 269 0.91 -16.55 -2.29
CA GLY A 269 1.24 -15.71 -1.14
C GLY A 269 0.14 -15.73 -0.07
N VAL A 270 0.46 -15.18 1.11
CA VAL A 270 -0.52 -14.99 2.19
C VAL A 270 -1.45 -13.81 1.91
N ASP A 271 -2.69 -13.87 2.38
CA ASP A 271 -3.64 -12.77 2.21
C ASP A 271 -3.22 -11.52 3.02
N ARG A 272 -2.53 -11.72 4.16
CA ARG A 272 -1.96 -10.65 5.00
C ARG A 272 -0.56 -11.04 5.54
N SER A 273 0.29 -10.06 5.80
CA SER A 273 1.49 -10.26 6.63
C SER A 273 1.67 -9.13 7.66
N VAL A 274 2.30 -9.46 8.78
CA VAL A 274 2.68 -8.52 9.84
C VAL A 274 4.14 -8.76 10.22
N GLU A 275 4.95 -7.70 10.25
CA GLU A 275 6.38 -7.76 10.52
C GLU A 275 6.71 -7.13 11.88
N CYS A 276 7.35 -7.89 12.76
CA CYS A 276 7.56 -7.55 14.17
C CYS A 276 9.02 -7.77 14.65
N THR A 277 10.00 -7.91 13.75
CA THR A 277 11.43 -8.07 14.08
C THR A 277 12.24 -6.77 13.99
N GLY A 278 11.84 -5.83 13.11
CA GLY A 278 12.63 -4.66 12.76
C GLY A 278 13.75 -4.94 11.74
N SER A 279 13.98 -6.20 11.37
CA SER A 279 14.99 -6.56 10.39
C SER A 279 14.54 -6.18 8.98
N ILE A 280 15.34 -5.37 8.27
CA ILE A 280 15.03 -4.94 6.91
C ILE A 280 14.80 -6.12 5.92
N ARG A 281 15.47 -7.26 6.15
CA ARG A 281 15.27 -8.50 5.39
C ARG A 281 13.90 -9.13 5.66
N ALA A 282 13.40 -9.03 6.89
CA ALA A 282 12.06 -9.48 7.25
C ALA A 282 11.00 -8.52 6.69
N MET A 283 11.22 -7.20 6.72
CA MET A 283 10.32 -6.21 6.11
C MET A 283 10.10 -6.46 4.61
N ILE A 284 11.19 -6.63 3.87
CA ILE A 284 11.12 -6.92 2.42
C ILE A 284 10.44 -8.28 2.19
N SER A 285 10.80 -9.33 2.95
CA SER A 285 10.17 -10.66 2.82
C SER A 285 8.69 -10.65 3.19
N ALA A 286 8.29 -9.89 4.21
CA ALA A 286 6.90 -9.74 4.62
C ALA A 286 6.07 -9.07 3.52
N PHE A 287 6.61 -8.04 2.86
CA PHE A 287 5.96 -7.44 1.69
C PHE A 287 5.91 -8.39 0.48
N GLU A 288 7.00 -9.08 0.18
CA GLU A 288 7.08 -9.87 -1.05
C GLU A 288 6.27 -11.18 -0.96
N CYS A 289 6.06 -11.72 0.26
CA CYS A 289 5.29 -12.95 0.50
C CYS A 289 3.76 -12.81 0.47
N VAL A 290 3.20 -11.58 0.46
CA VAL A 290 1.73 -11.42 0.36
C VAL A 290 1.25 -11.69 -1.06
N HIS A 291 0.01 -12.13 -1.21
CA HIS A 291 -0.58 -12.49 -2.49
C HIS A 291 -0.64 -11.28 -3.45
N ASP A 292 -0.35 -11.50 -4.73
CA ASP A 292 -0.72 -10.56 -5.81
C ASP A 292 -2.22 -10.21 -5.70
N GLY A 293 -2.63 -9.01 -6.09
CA GLY A 293 -4.04 -8.62 -6.18
C GLY A 293 -4.65 -8.01 -4.92
N TRP A 294 -4.44 -8.61 -3.75
CA TRP A 294 -5.08 -8.16 -2.50
C TRP A 294 -4.22 -8.28 -1.24
N GLY A 295 -2.98 -8.72 -1.37
CA GLY A 295 -2.08 -8.91 -0.24
C GLY A 295 -1.78 -7.58 0.47
N VAL A 296 -1.90 -7.58 1.80
CA VAL A 296 -1.56 -6.42 2.65
C VAL A 296 -0.46 -6.79 3.62
N ALA A 297 0.68 -6.13 3.52
CA ALA A 297 1.78 -6.22 4.49
C ALA A 297 1.77 -5.02 5.44
N VAL A 298 2.00 -5.29 6.74
CA VAL A 298 2.07 -4.27 7.79
C VAL A 298 3.42 -4.35 8.51
N LEU A 299 4.22 -3.29 8.38
CA LEU A 299 5.47 -3.12 9.11
C LEU A 299 5.20 -2.56 10.51
N VAL A 300 5.80 -3.18 11.53
CA VAL A 300 5.62 -2.81 12.94
C VAL A 300 6.96 -2.76 13.67
N GLY A 301 7.94 -3.58 13.26
CA GLY A 301 9.29 -3.55 13.81
C GLY A 301 10.04 -2.25 13.49
N VAL A 302 10.87 -1.79 14.43
CA VAL A 302 11.68 -0.57 14.26
C VAL A 302 13.00 -0.91 13.55
N PRO A 303 13.35 -0.26 12.42
CA PRO A 303 14.60 -0.50 11.70
C PRO A 303 15.79 0.23 12.33
N ASN A 304 17.00 -0.03 11.83
CA ASN A 304 18.17 0.81 12.10
C ASN A 304 18.08 2.14 11.34
N LYS A 305 18.82 3.16 11.81
CA LYS A 305 18.81 4.53 11.25
C LYS A 305 19.31 4.62 9.79
N ASP A 306 20.04 3.61 9.33
CA ASP A 306 20.67 3.56 8.01
C ASP A 306 20.08 2.44 7.11
N ASP A 307 18.99 1.80 7.52
CA ASP A 307 18.32 0.75 6.73
C ASP A 307 17.49 1.34 5.56
N GLU A 308 17.57 0.72 4.39
CA GLU A 308 16.80 1.10 3.21
C GLU A 308 15.76 0.03 2.86
N PHE A 309 14.46 0.39 2.81
CA PHE A 309 13.45 -0.50 2.25
C PHE A 309 13.55 -0.50 0.73
N LYS A 310 13.86 -1.66 0.14
CA LYS A 310 14.13 -1.82 -1.29
C LYS A 310 13.33 -2.98 -1.89
N THR A 311 12.59 -2.73 -2.96
CA THR A 311 11.87 -3.77 -3.74
C THR A 311 11.79 -3.39 -5.23
N ARG A 312 11.20 -4.26 -6.06
CA ARG A 312 10.85 -3.96 -7.46
C ARG A 312 9.48 -3.27 -7.50
N PRO A 313 9.28 -2.17 -8.27
CA PRO A 313 7.97 -1.50 -8.28
C PRO A 313 6.85 -2.38 -8.88
N MET A 314 7.19 -3.37 -9.70
CA MET A 314 6.24 -4.40 -10.14
C MET A 314 5.60 -5.19 -8.99
N ASN A 315 6.31 -5.40 -7.87
CA ASN A 315 5.74 -6.05 -6.69
C ASN A 315 4.61 -5.20 -6.07
N ILE A 316 4.67 -3.87 -6.21
CA ILE A 316 3.64 -2.93 -5.77
C ILE A 316 2.52 -2.88 -6.82
N LEU A 317 2.85 -2.73 -8.10
CA LEU A 317 1.89 -2.68 -9.23
C LEU A 317 1.07 -3.96 -9.43
N ASN A 318 1.52 -5.09 -8.88
CA ASN A 318 0.72 -6.30 -8.69
C ASN A 318 -0.37 -6.15 -7.59
N GLU A 319 -0.92 -4.95 -7.42
CA GLU A 319 -1.94 -4.51 -6.46
C GLU A 319 -1.67 -4.85 -4.98
N LYS A 320 -0.41 -5.11 -4.62
CA LYS A 320 -0.01 -5.32 -3.21
C LYS A 320 -0.07 -3.98 -2.46
N THR A 321 -0.50 -4.04 -1.21
CA THR A 321 -0.53 -2.90 -0.29
C THR A 321 0.56 -3.05 0.77
N LEU A 322 1.38 -2.03 0.94
CA LEU A 322 2.35 -1.92 2.04
C LEU A 322 1.95 -0.78 2.97
N LYS A 323 1.92 -1.07 4.27
CA LYS A 323 1.68 -0.12 5.35
C LYS A 323 2.79 -0.25 6.38
N GLY A 324 3.02 0.80 7.15
CA GLY A 324 3.48 0.64 8.53
C GLY A 324 2.41 1.11 9.49
N THR A 325 2.64 0.92 10.78
CA THR A 325 1.82 1.51 11.84
C THR A 325 2.66 1.71 13.10
N PHE A 326 2.30 2.72 13.88
CA PHE A 326 2.85 2.91 15.22
C PHE A 326 1.80 2.52 16.26
N PHE A 327 2.18 1.81 17.33
CA PHE A 327 1.27 1.39 18.40
C PHE A 327 0.00 0.65 17.91
N GLY A 328 0.06 -0.01 16.74
CA GLY A 328 -1.06 -0.73 16.14
C GLY A 328 -2.26 0.13 15.71
N ASN A 329 -2.05 1.43 15.47
CA ASN A 329 -3.11 2.42 15.19
C ASN A 329 -4.21 2.44 16.27
N TYR A 330 -3.83 2.29 17.55
CA TYR A 330 -4.65 2.69 18.69
C TYR A 330 -4.20 4.05 19.20
N LYS A 331 -5.13 4.95 19.51
CA LYS A 331 -4.89 6.20 20.23
C LYS A 331 -4.48 5.87 21.68
N PRO A 332 -3.21 6.06 22.10
CA PRO A 332 -2.67 5.39 23.29
C PRO A 332 -3.28 5.84 24.63
N ARG A 333 -3.86 7.04 24.68
CA ARG A 333 -4.53 7.62 25.85
C ARG A 333 -6.03 7.37 25.83
N SER A 334 -6.62 7.39 24.63
CA SER A 334 -8.07 7.33 24.41
C SER A 334 -8.61 5.91 24.22
N ASP A 335 -7.90 5.05 23.47
CA ASP A 335 -8.38 3.70 23.11
C ASP A 335 -7.92 2.63 24.11
N LEU A 336 -6.73 2.79 24.71
CA LEU A 336 -6.12 1.81 25.60
C LEU A 336 -6.99 1.38 26.80
N PRO A 337 -7.82 2.27 27.42
CA PRO A 337 -8.79 1.86 28.43
C PRO A 337 -9.82 0.84 27.91
N SER A 338 -10.18 0.86 26.63
CA SER A 338 -11.08 -0.13 26.04
C SER A 338 -10.43 -1.51 25.88
N LEU A 339 -9.11 -1.60 25.73
CA LEU A 339 -8.38 -2.87 25.75
C LEU A 339 -8.30 -3.44 27.17
N VAL A 340 -8.22 -2.58 28.19
CA VAL A 340 -8.37 -2.99 29.60
C VAL A 340 -9.77 -3.55 29.85
N GLU A 341 -10.84 -2.88 29.40
CA GLU A 341 -12.20 -3.42 29.53
C GLU A 341 -12.39 -4.74 28.77
N LYS A 342 -11.79 -4.91 27.59
CA LYS A 342 -11.80 -6.20 26.88
C LYS A 342 -11.14 -7.34 27.67
N TYR A 343 -10.04 -7.05 28.37
CA TYR A 343 -9.43 -8.01 29.29
C TYR A 343 -10.34 -8.29 30.50
N MET A 344 -10.91 -7.27 31.14
CA MET A 344 -11.83 -7.43 32.28
C MET A 344 -13.08 -8.25 31.91
N ASN A 345 -13.58 -8.09 30.67
CA ASN A 345 -14.70 -8.85 30.11
C ASN A 345 -14.30 -10.24 29.54
N LYS A 346 -13.01 -10.62 29.62
CA LYS A 346 -12.45 -11.88 29.11
C LYS A 346 -12.58 -12.06 27.59
N GLU A 347 -12.67 -10.96 26.84
CA GLU A 347 -12.52 -10.95 25.38
C GLU A 347 -11.05 -11.06 24.95
N LEU A 348 -10.12 -10.73 25.85
CA LEU A 348 -8.68 -10.81 25.68
C LEU A 348 -8.05 -11.55 26.87
N GLU A 349 -7.17 -12.51 26.60
CA GLU A 349 -6.40 -13.24 27.62
C GLU A 349 -4.98 -12.65 27.69
N LEU A 350 -4.60 -12.04 28.82
CA LEU A 350 -3.28 -11.42 28.99
C LEU A 350 -2.28 -12.34 29.70
N GLU A 351 -2.76 -13.25 30.55
CA GLU A 351 -1.97 -14.18 31.35
C GLU A 351 -1.04 -15.02 30.48
N LYS A 352 -1.47 -15.42 29.28
CA LYS A 352 -0.66 -16.21 28.34
C LYS A 352 0.58 -15.48 27.80
N PHE A 353 0.62 -14.15 27.86
CA PHE A 353 1.81 -13.37 27.52
C PHE A 353 2.84 -13.29 28.67
N ILE A 354 2.43 -13.60 29.91
CA ILE A 354 3.23 -13.41 31.12
C ILE A 354 3.83 -14.76 31.52
N THR A 355 5.01 -15.05 30.99
CA THR A 355 5.69 -16.35 31.20
C THR A 355 6.48 -16.42 32.51
N HIS A 356 6.95 -15.28 33.02
CA HIS A 356 7.78 -15.17 34.21
C HIS A 356 7.44 -13.89 34.97
N GLU A 357 7.42 -13.96 36.30
CA GLU A 357 7.43 -12.79 37.20
C GLU A 357 8.74 -12.82 37.98
N VAL A 358 9.48 -11.70 38.04
CA VAL A 358 10.74 -11.58 38.79
C VAL A 358 10.71 -10.39 39.74
N PRO A 359 11.41 -10.43 40.89
CA PRO A 359 11.65 -9.23 41.70
C PRO A 359 12.38 -8.16 40.88
N PHE A 360 12.07 -6.88 41.09
CA PHE A 360 12.72 -5.77 40.38
C PHE A 360 14.25 -5.74 40.53
N SER A 361 14.78 -6.29 41.63
CA SER A 361 16.23 -6.49 41.85
C SER A 361 16.90 -7.50 40.91
N GLU A 362 16.13 -8.36 40.24
CA GLU A 362 16.61 -9.36 39.27
C GLU A 362 16.36 -8.93 37.81
N ILE A 363 16.07 -7.65 37.53
CA ILE A 363 15.69 -7.16 36.19
C ILE A 363 16.60 -7.63 35.04
N ASN A 364 17.91 -7.72 35.26
CA ASN A 364 18.88 -8.21 34.26
C ASN A 364 18.60 -9.65 33.80
N LYS A 365 18.13 -10.52 34.69
CA LYS A 365 17.78 -11.93 34.41
C LYS A 365 16.55 -12.06 33.51
N ALA A 366 15.62 -11.11 33.58
CA ALA A 366 14.44 -11.12 32.71
C ALA A 366 14.78 -10.78 31.24
N PHE A 367 15.93 -10.12 30.97
CA PHE A 367 16.44 -9.97 29.60
C PHE A 367 16.99 -11.29 29.02
N GLU A 368 17.45 -12.23 29.86
CA GLU A 368 18.09 -13.49 29.41
C GLU A 368 17.08 -14.50 28.80
N TYR A 369 15.81 -14.48 29.23
CA TYR A 369 14.82 -15.53 28.91
C TYR A 369 14.22 -15.49 27.47
N MET A 370 14.62 -14.56 26.59
CA MET A 370 13.75 -14.09 25.50
C MET A 370 13.70 -14.89 24.15
N LEU A 371 14.14 -16.16 24.02
CA LEU A 371 14.44 -16.79 22.69
C LEU A 371 14.00 -18.26 22.40
N SER A 372 13.14 -18.50 21.39
CA SER A 372 12.95 -19.80 20.65
C SER A 372 12.24 -19.62 19.25
N GLY A 373 11.73 -20.64 18.50
CA GLY A 373 11.03 -20.50 17.15
C GLY A 373 9.99 -21.56 16.57
N ALA A 374 10.34 -22.74 16.00
CA ALA A 374 9.62 -23.63 14.98
C ALA A 374 8.81 -24.92 15.42
N SER A 375 8.05 -25.76 14.63
CA SER A 375 7.29 -25.75 13.30
C SER A 375 6.23 -26.93 13.14
N LEU A 376 5.33 -27.20 12.12
CA LEU A 376 4.88 -26.81 10.72
C LEU A 376 3.34 -27.27 10.55
N SER A 377 2.49 -27.43 9.48
CA SER A 377 2.32 -27.40 7.95
C SER A 377 0.76 -27.43 7.58
N SER A 378 0.10 -27.58 6.39
CA SER A 378 0.30 -28.11 4.99
C SER A 378 -0.84 -27.67 3.96
N PHE A 379 -1.13 -28.38 2.83
CA PHE A 379 -2.03 -27.95 1.68
C PHE A 379 -2.57 -29.13 0.75
N LYS A 380 -3.23 -29.12 -0.47
CA LYS A 380 -3.57 -28.20 -1.64
C LYS A 380 -4.64 -28.81 -2.65
N THR A 381 -5.21 -28.08 -3.66
CA THR A 381 -6.28 -28.54 -4.65
C THR A 381 -6.30 -27.85 -6.08
N ARG A 382 -7.07 -28.31 -7.13
CA ARG A 382 -7.15 -27.72 -8.54
C ARG A 382 -8.39 -28.09 -9.46
N LYS A 383 -8.46 -27.62 -10.76
CA LYS A 383 -9.55 -27.76 -11.82
C LYS A 383 -8.96 -28.04 -13.27
N ASN A 384 -9.56 -28.00 -14.51
CA ASN A 384 -10.72 -27.30 -15.19
C ASN A 384 -11.79 -28.20 -15.92
N MET A 385 -12.10 -28.32 -17.25
CA MET A 385 -11.69 -27.76 -18.60
C MET A 385 -12.79 -28.04 -19.71
N ALA A 386 -12.75 -27.47 -20.95
CA ALA A 386 -13.71 -27.71 -22.09
C ALA A 386 -13.19 -27.31 -23.53
N SER A 387 -13.92 -27.62 -24.64
CA SER A 387 -13.61 -27.30 -26.09
C SER A 387 -14.86 -27.51 -27.04
N THR A 388 -15.06 -27.25 -28.37
CA THR A 388 -14.47 -26.59 -29.60
C THR A 388 -15.60 -26.11 -30.61
N ALA A 389 -15.36 -25.26 -31.66
CA ALA A 389 -16.32 -24.91 -32.78
C ALA A 389 -15.71 -24.14 -34.01
N GLY A 390 -16.49 -23.85 -35.11
CA GLY A 390 -16.22 -22.71 -36.04
C GLY A 390 -16.62 -22.67 -37.57
N GLN A 391 -16.78 -21.46 -38.18
CA GLN A 391 -16.60 -21.06 -39.63
C GLN A 391 -15.83 -19.71 -39.85
N VAL A 392 -15.22 -19.46 -41.02
CA VAL A 392 -14.17 -18.42 -41.32
C VAL A 392 -14.69 -17.12 -42.02
N ILE A 393 -13.97 -15.98 -41.89
CA ILE A 393 -14.20 -14.65 -42.52
C ILE A 393 -12.94 -14.10 -43.25
N ARG A 394 -13.08 -13.07 -44.10
CA ARG A 394 -11.98 -12.18 -44.58
C ARG A 394 -12.31 -10.70 -44.38
N CYS A 395 -11.32 -9.85 -44.11
CA CYS A 395 -11.48 -8.40 -43.89
C CYS A 395 -10.14 -7.63 -43.97
N LYS A 396 -10.13 -6.30 -43.77
CA LYS A 396 -8.88 -5.50 -43.65
C LYS A 396 -8.26 -5.56 -42.26
N ALA A 397 -6.94 -5.41 -42.20
CA ALA A 397 -6.20 -5.11 -40.98
C ALA A 397 -4.99 -4.19 -41.24
N ALA A 398 -4.58 -3.42 -40.23
CA ALA A 398 -3.30 -2.72 -40.23
C ALA A 398 -2.22 -3.60 -39.58
N VAL A 399 -1.33 -4.13 -40.41
CA VAL A 399 -0.30 -5.11 -40.00
C VAL A 399 1.04 -4.42 -39.82
N ALA A 400 1.66 -4.62 -38.66
CA ALA A 400 3.07 -4.33 -38.45
C ALA A 400 3.90 -5.52 -38.94
N TRP A 401 4.63 -5.35 -40.04
CA TRP A 401 5.54 -6.36 -40.56
C TRP A 401 6.91 -6.37 -39.85
N GLU A 402 7.37 -5.20 -39.40
CA GLU A 402 8.66 -4.97 -38.75
C GLU A 402 8.51 -3.89 -37.66
N ALA A 403 9.48 -3.85 -36.73
CA ALA A 403 9.53 -2.85 -35.67
C ALA A 403 9.78 -1.43 -36.22
N GLY A 404 9.01 -0.45 -35.75
CA GLY A 404 9.17 0.97 -36.11
C GLY A 404 8.91 1.30 -37.58
N LYS A 405 8.36 0.37 -38.38
CA LYS A 405 7.96 0.62 -39.78
C LYS A 405 6.47 0.96 -39.85
N PRO A 406 6.03 1.86 -40.76
CA PRO A 406 4.61 2.15 -40.96
C PRO A 406 3.76 0.89 -41.12
N LEU A 407 2.57 0.90 -40.53
CA LEU A 407 1.61 -0.20 -40.65
C LEU A 407 1.12 -0.29 -42.10
N VAL A 408 1.04 -1.51 -42.63
CA VAL A 408 0.52 -1.79 -43.97
C VAL A 408 -0.92 -2.27 -43.87
N ILE A 409 -1.81 -1.72 -44.69
CA ILE A 409 -3.21 -2.19 -44.77
C ILE A 409 -3.25 -3.43 -45.68
N GLU A 410 -3.63 -4.56 -45.11
CA GLU A 410 -3.65 -5.88 -45.76
C GLU A 410 -5.06 -6.50 -45.72
N GLU A 411 -5.39 -7.36 -46.69
CA GLU A 411 -6.52 -8.30 -46.55
C GLU A 411 -6.07 -9.51 -45.72
N VAL A 412 -6.76 -9.75 -44.61
CA VAL A 412 -6.50 -10.85 -43.68
C VAL A 412 -7.66 -11.85 -43.63
N GLU A 413 -7.34 -13.11 -43.40
CA GLU A 413 -8.31 -14.17 -43.15
C GLU A 413 -8.50 -14.32 -41.64
N VAL A 414 -9.74 -14.25 -41.16
CA VAL A 414 -10.12 -14.30 -39.75
C VAL A 414 -10.87 -15.59 -39.45
N ALA A 415 -10.19 -16.51 -38.77
CA ALA A 415 -10.72 -17.79 -38.35
C ALA A 415 -11.97 -17.64 -37.43
N PRO A 416 -12.76 -18.72 -37.26
CA PRO A 416 -13.83 -18.73 -36.27
C PRO A 416 -13.37 -18.54 -34.83
N PRO A 417 -14.30 -18.13 -33.95
CA PRO A 417 -14.17 -18.37 -32.53
C PRO A 417 -14.25 -19.88 -32.22
N GLN A 418 -13.23 -20.40 -31.54
CA GLN A 418 -13.25 -21.73 -30.92
C GLN A 418 -13.91 -21.65 -29.52
N ALA A 419 -13.69 -22.64 -28.64
CA ALA A 419 -14.36 -22.64 -27.34
C ALA A 419 -13.91 -21.48 -26.45
N MET A 420 -14.88 -20.89 -25.74
CA MET A 420 -14.73 -19.65 -24.96
C MET A 420 -14.22 -18.44 -25.76
N GLU A 421 -14.27 -18.47 -27.08
CA GLU A 421 -13.90 -17.36 -27.97
C GLU A 421 -15.14 -16.71 -28.59
N VAL A 422 -14.99 -15.45 -29.02
CA VAL A 422 -16.03 -14.62 -29.64
C VAL A 422 -15.38 -13.82 -30.76
N ARG A 423 -16.03 -13.75 -31.93
CA ARG A 423 -15.61 -12.90 -33.03
C ARG A 423 -16.45 -11.63 -33.06
N VAL A 424 -15.78 -10.48 -33.17
CA VAL A 424 -16.34 -9.14 -33.00
C VAL A 424 -16.03 -8.31 -34.24
N LYS A 425 -17.04 -7.68 -34.84
CA LYS A 425 -16.84 -6.60 -35.81
C LYS A 425 -16.44 -5.34 -35.03
N ILE A 426 -15.23 -4.84 -35.25
CA ILE A 426 -14.81 -3.55 -34.70
C ILE A 426 -15.40 -2.44 -35.57
N LEU A 427 -15.89 -1.37 -34.93
CA LEU A 427 -16.37 -0.17 -35.63
C LEU A 427 -15.45 1.02 -35.36
N PHE A 428 -14.96 1.14 -34.13
CA PHE A 428 -14.02 2.18 -33.70
C PHE A 428 -12.93 1.58 -32.82
N THR A 429 -11.71 2.02 -33.01
CA THR A 429 -10.57 1.72 -32.13
C THR A 429 -9.80 3.00 -31.84
N ALA A 430 -8.96 3.04 -30.80
CA ALA A 430 -8.13 4.18 -30.49
C ALA A 430 -6.67 3.74 -30.32
N LEU A 431 -5.74 4.64 -30.63
CA LEU A 431 -4.32 4.43 -30.39
C LEU A 431 -3.95 4.79 -28.95
N CYS A 432 -3.16 3.93 -28.30
CA CYS A 432 -2.56 4.18 -27.00
C CYS A 432 -1.02 4.03 -27.08
N HIS A 433 -0.30 4.66 -26.14
CA HIS A 433 1.17 4.65 -26.09
C HIS A 433 1.74 3.22 -25.96
N THR A 434 0.98 2.29 -25.36
CA THR A 434 1.36 0.87 -25.27
C THR A 434 1.44 0.19 -26.63
N ASP A 435 0.59 0.55 -27.60
CA ASP A 435 0.69 0.02 -28.96
C ASP A 435 1.97 0.52 -29.64
N VAL A 436 2.25 1.83 -29.52
CA VAL A 436 3.46 2.48 -30.06
C VAL A 436 4.73 1.85 -29.46
N TYR A 437 4.78 1.66 -28.14
CA TYR A 437 5.93 1.10 -27.43
C TYR A 437 6.30 -0.33 -27.88
N PHE A 438 5.31 -1.19 -28.12
CA PHE A 438 5.55 -2.53 -28.67
C PHE A 438 5.77 -2.53 -30.19
N TRP A 439 5.19 -1.59 -30.93
CA TRP A 439 5.48 -1.36 -32.36
C TRP A 439 6.93 -0.90 -32.58
N GLU A 440 7.47 -0.03 -31.73
CA GLU A 440 8.90 0.34 -31.70
C GLU A 440 9.80 -0.81 -31.18
N ALA A 441 9.24 -1.95 -30.78
CA ALA A 441 9.93 -3.08 -30.17
C ALA A 441 10.77 -2.74 -28.91
N LYS A 442 10.39 -1.69 -28.17
CA LYS A 442 11.05 -1.29 -26.92
C LYS A 442 10.64 -2.14 -25.71
N GLY A 443 9.64 -3.01 -25.87
CA GLY A 443 9.12 -3.93 -24.86
C GLY A 443 9.91 -5.23 -24.72
N GLN A 444 9.24 -6.27 -24.22
CA GLN A 444 9.77 -7.63 -24.21
C GLN A 444 9.79 -8.27 -25.61
N THR A 445 10.35 -9.47 -25.72
CA THR A 445 10.59 -10.29 -26.92
C THR A 445 9.82 -9.83 -28.18
N PRO A 446 10.49 -9.16 -29.13
CA PRO A 446 9.86 -8.64 -30.35
C PRO A 446 9.15 -9.75 -31.13
N LEU A 447 7.87 -9.53 -31.46
CA LEU A 447 7.02 -10.51 -32.12
C LEU A 447 6.29 -9.88 -33.30
N PHE A 448 6.67 -10.28 -34.52
CA PHE A 448 6.15 -9.77 -35.78
C PHE A 448 5.99 -10.93 -36.79
N PRO A 449 5.11 -10.84 -37.80
CA PRO A 449 4.17 -9.74 -38.04
C PRO A 449 3.00 -9.74 -37.05
N ARG A 450 2.47 -8.57 -36.70
CA ARG A 450 1.49 -8.41 -35.60
C ARG A 450 0.39 -7.40 -35.96
N ILE A 451 -0.83 -7.63 -35.46
CA ILE A 451 -1.92 -6.64 -35.47
C ILE A 451 -2.04 -6.06 -34.05
N PHE A 452 -1.80 -4.76 -33.92
CA PHE A 452 -1.88 -4.02 -32.65
C PHE A 452 -3.33 -3.59 -32.33
N GLY A 453 -3.50 -2.74 -31.30
CA GLY A 453 -4.79 -2.20 -30.89
C GLY A 453 -5.41 -2.94 -29.72
N HIS A 454 -5.78 -2.18 -28.70
CA HIS A 454 -6.42 -2.69 -27.48
C HIS A 454 -7.44 -1.72 -26.84
N GLU A 455 -7.67 -0.54 -27.41
CA GLU A 455 -8.82 0.32 -27.07
C GLU A 455 -9.84 0.25 -28.22
N ALA A 456 -11.05 -0.28 -28.00
CA ALA A 456 -12.05 -0.42 -29.08
C ALA A 456 -13.50 -0.56 -28.63
N GLY A 457 -14.41 -0.30 -29.57
CA GLY A 457 -15.84 -0.57 -29.47
C GLY A 457 -16.33 -1.31 -30.73
N GLY A 458 -17.13 -2.35 -30.53
CA GLY A 458 -17.60 -3.21 -31.61
C GLY A 458 -18.87 -3.99 -31.27
N ILE A 459 -19.29 -4.84 -32.20
CA ILE A 459 -20.50 -5.66 -32.11
C ILE A 459 -20.12 -7.13 -32.31
N VAL A 460 -20.64 -8.01 -31.46
CA VAL A 460 -20.44 -9.46 -31.59
C VAL A 460 -21.04 -9.96 -32.91
N GLU A 461 -20.26 -10.67 -33.72
CA GLU A 461 -20.71 -11.31 -34.96
C GLU A 461 -21.01 -12.80 -34.73
N SER A 462 -20.13 -13.53 -34.04
CA SER A 462 -20.34 -14.94 -33.70
C SER A 462 -19.67 -15.33 -32.39
N VAL A 463 -20.18 -16.38 -31.76
CA VAL A 463 -19.68 -16.94 -30.49
C VAL A 463 -19.33 -18.41 -30.66
N GLY A 464 -18.26 -18.86 -30.02
CA GLY A 464 -17.87 -20.26 -29.99
C GLY A 464 -18.42 -21.02 -28.79
N THR A 465 -18.10 -22.32 -28.71
CA THR A 465 -18.65 -23.24 -27.71
C THR A 465 -18.38 -22.80 -26.27
N GLY A 466 -19.41 -22.86 -25.42
CA GLY A 466 -19.31 -22.52 -23.99
C GLY A 466 -19.50 -21.04 -23.66
N VAL A 467 -19.57 -20.16 -24.66
CA VAL A 467 -20.03 -18.78 -24.49
C VAL A 467 -21.54 -18.77 -24.25
N THR A 468 -21.99 -18.09 -23.19
CA THR A 468 -23.41 -18.07 -22.77
C THR A 468 -23.92 -16.68 -22.40
N ASP A 469 -23.04 -15.72 -22.09
CA ASP A 469 -23.40 -14.35 -21.67
C ASP A 469 -23.39 -13.30 -22.81
N LEU A 470 -22.74 -13.65 -23.93
CA LEU A 470 -22.72 -12.88 -25.18
C LEU A 470 -23.44 -13.64 -26.30
N LYS A 471 -24.07 -12.88 -27.19
CA LYS A 471 -24.69 -13.37 -28.43
C LYS A 471 -24.40 -12.40 -29.60
N PRO A 472 -24.55 -12.83 -30.86
CA PRO A 472 -24.53 -11.93 -32.02
C PRO A 472 -25.43 -10.70 -31.84
N GLY A 473 -24.93 -9.54 -32.22
CA GLY A 473 -25.60 -8.24 -32.06
C GLY A 473 -25.42 -7.57 -30.68
N ASP A 474 -24.78 -8.21 -29.70
CA ASP A 474 -24.42 -7.50 -28.45
C ASP A 474 -23.27 -6.49 -28.72
N HIS A 475 -23.40 -5.27 -28.17
CA HIS A 475 -22.34 -4.26 -28.19
C HIS A 475 -21.30 -4.56 -27.10
N VAL A 476 -20.02 -4.47 -27.44
CA VAL A 476 -18.91 -4.90 -26.58
C VAL A 476 -17.68 -3.99 -26.67
N LEU A 477 -16.95 -3.91 -25.56
CA LEU A 477 -15.58 -3.38 -25.48
C LEU A 477 -14.58 -4.54 -25.27
N PRO A 478 -13.64 -4.79 -26.19
CA PRO A 478 -12.48 -5.64 -25.94
C PRO A 478 -11.54 -5.02 -24.91
N VAL A 479 -11.07 -5.80 -23.94
CA VAL A 479 -10.16 -5.35 -22.88
C VAL A 479 -8.90 -6.22 -22.88
N PHE A 480 -7.73 -5.60 -22.72
CA PHE A 480 -6.40 -6.25 -22.75
C PHE A 480 -6.12 -7.21 -21.57
N THR A 481 -7.04 -7.25 -20.60
CA THR A 481 -7.07 -8.18 -19.46
C THR A 481 -8.53 -8.60 -19.26
N GLY A 482 -8.75 -9.83 -18.79
CA GLY A 482 -10.10 -10.40 -18.69
C GLY A 482 -10.52 -10.84 -17.29
N GLU A 483 -11.76 -11.28 -17.19
CA GLU A 483 -12.43 -11.73 -15.98
C GLU A 483 -13.08 -13.09 -16.26
N CYS A 484 -12.55 -14.18 -15.68
CA CYS A 484 -13.10 -15.52 -15.89
C CYS A 484 -14.24 -15.89 -14.94
N LYS A 485 -14.52 -15.05 -13.92
CA LYS A 485 -15.49 -15.26 -12.82
C LYS A 485 -15.24 -16.49 -11.92
N GLU A 486 -14.38 -17.44 -12.33
CA GLU A 486 -14.18 -18.71 -11.63
C GLU A 486 -12.94 -18.83 -10.74
N CYS A 487 -11.89 -18.03 -10.97
CA CYS A 487 -10.60 -18.15 -10.27
C CYS A 487 -10.55 -17.37 -8.94
N ARG A 488 -9.47 -17.55 -8.15
CA ARG A 488 -9.34 -16.94 -6.80
C ARG A 488 -9.41 -15.42 -6.88
N HIS A 489 -8.73 -14.81 -7.85
CA HIS A 489 -8.82 -13.37 -8.10
C HIS A 489 -10.24 -12.92 -8.45
N CYS A 490 -10.90 -13.52 -9.45
CA CYS A 490 -12.24 -13.06 -9.86
C CYS A 490 -13.30 -13.23 -8.76
N LYS A 491 -13.18 -14.24 -7.90
CA LYS A 491 -14.05 -14.49 -6.73
C LYS A 491 -13.69 -13.67 -5.49
N SER A 492 -12.57 -12.95 -5.49
CA SER A 492 -12.21 -11.98 -4.45
C SER A 492 -12.78 -10.61 -4.80
N ASP A 493 -13.35 -9.89 -3.82
CA ASP A 493 -13.80 -8.50 -4.00
C ASP A 493 -12.65 -7.48 -4.01
N GLU A 494 -11.41 -7.93 -3.80
CA GLU A 494 -10.26 -7.05 -3.60
C GLU A 494 -9.37 -6.87 -4.85
N SER A 495 -9.52 -7.69 -5.91
CA SER A 495 -8.64 -7.67 -7.10
C SER A 495 -9.35 -7.98 -8.42
N ASN A 496 -8.79 -7.47 -9.52
CA ASN A 496 -9.20 -7.81 -10.90
C ASN A 496 -8.25 -8.79 -11.63
N MET A 497 -7.12 -9.20 -11.02
CA MET A 497 -5.99 -9.83 -11.71
C MET A 497 -6.18 -11.33 -12.07
N CYS A 498 -7.23 -11.64 -12.84
CA CYS A 498 -7.67 -12.98 -13.25
C CYS A 498 -6.53 -13.95 -13.66
N ASP A 499 -6.38 -15.05 -12.92
CA ASP A 499 -5.38 -16.12 -13.14
C ASP A 499 -5.30 -16.64 -14.59
N LEU A 500 -6.44 -16.69 -15.29
CA LEU A 500 -6.54 -17.19 -16.67
C LEU A 500 -6.30 -16.10 -17.74
N LEU A 501 -6.63 -14.84 -17.43
CA LEU A 501 -6.83 -13.77 -18.42
C LEU A 501 -6.11 -12.46 -18.12
N ARG A 502 -5.24 -12.42 -17.11
CA ARG A 502 -4.27 -11.34 -16.87
C ARG A 502 -3.50 -11.04 -18.16
N ILE A 503 -3.12 -9.78 -18.35
CA ILE A 503 -2.35 -9.32 -19.52
C ILE A 503 -1.12 -10.22 -19.76
N ASN A 504 -0.90 -10.58 -21.02
CA ASN A 504 0.33 -11.22 -21.47
C ASN A 504 0.75 -10.57 -22.79
N THR A 505 1.91 -9.91 -22.77
CA THR A 505 2.46 -9.12 -23.90
C THR A 505 3.08 -9.99 -24.99
N ASP A 506 3.55 -11.17 -24.59
CA ASP A 506 4.37 -12.06 -25.41
C ASP A 506 3.48 -13.10 -26.12
N ARG A 507 2.28 -13.35 -25.59
CA ARG A 507 1.23 -14.20 -26.18
C ARG A 507 0.70 -13.58 -27.49
N GLY A 508 1.20 -14.11 -28.60
CA GLY A 508 0.69 -13.83 -29.96
C GLY A 508 -0.49 -14.68 -30.43
N VAL A 509 -1.10 -15.47 -29.55
CA VAL A 509 -1.98 -16.60 -29.91
C VAL A 509 -3.11 -16.81 -28.90
N MET A 510 -4.16 -17.53 -29.29
CA MET A 510 -5.32 -17.83 -28.45
C MET A 510 -5.03 -18.94 -27.42
N LEU A 511 -5.76 -18.90 -26.30
CA LEU A 511 -5.62 -19.88 -25.21
C LEU A 511 -6.11 -21.29 -25.56
N ASN A 512 -7.08 -21.45 -26.47
CA ASN A 512 -7.73 -22.74 -26.71
C ASN A 512 -6.86 -23.74 -27.48
N ASP A 513 -6.07 -23.27 -28.45
CA ASP A 513 -5.26 -24.13 -29.34
C ASP A 513 -3.82 -23.64 -29.57
N GLY A 514 -3.40 -22.55 -28.92
CA GLY A 514 -2.06 -21.98 -29.08
C GLY A 514 -1.77 -21.39 -30.46
N LYS A 515 -2.80 -21.08 -31.26
CA LYS A 515 -2.65 -20.52 -32.62
C LYS A 515 -3.22 -19.11 -32.72
N SER A 516 -2.80 -18.37 -33.75
CA SER A 516 -3.49 -17.14 -34.13
C SER A 516 -4.86 -17.47 -34.75
N ARG A 517 -5.69 -16.43 -34.87
CA ARG A 517 -6.92 -16.42 -35.68
C ARG A 517 -6.78 -15.61 -36.96
N PHE A 518 -5.65 -14.94 -37.17
CA PHE A 518 -5.34 -14.17 -38.38
C PHE A 518 -4.32 -14.88 -39.26
N THR A 519 -4.60 -14.98 -40.56
CA THR A 519 -3.61 -15.41 -41.57
C THR A 519 -3.59 -14.52 -42.81
N ILE A 520 -2.40 -14.34 -43.40
CA ILE A 520 -2.22 -13.81 -44.76
C ILE A 520 -1.59 -14.92 -45.60
N ARG A 521 -2.29 -15.38 -46.65
CA ARG A 521 -1.82 -16.43 -47.58
C ARG A 521 -1.33 -17.69 -46.83
N GLY A 522 -2.07 -18.10 -45.79
CA GLY A 522 -1.75 -19.23 -44.92
C GLY A 522 -0.63 -19.01 -43.88
N LYS A 523 0.05 -17.85 -43.86
CA LYS A 523 1.03 -17.50 -42.81
C LYS A 523 0.33 -16.80 -41.64
N PRO A 524 0.64 -17.13 -40.37
CA PRO A 524 0.01 -16.50 -39.22
C PRO A 524 0.46 -15.04 -39.03
N ILE A 525 -0.48 -14.17 -38.65
CA ILE A 525 -0.20 -12.83 -38.11
C ILE A 525 -0.53 -12.85 -36.62
N TYR A 526 0.35 -12.35 -35.75
CA TYR A 526 0.21 -12.53 -34.31
C TYR A 526 -0.78 -11.55 -33.66
N HIS A 527 -1.45 -12.04 -32.61
CA HIS A 527 -2.31 -11.24 -31.73
C HIS A 527 -1.50 -10.29 -30.83
N PHE A 528 -2.09 -9.16 -30.45
CA PHE A 528 -1.57 -8.24 -29.44
C PHE A 528 -2.50 -8.21 -28.24
N VAL A 529 -1.95 -8.49 -27.05
CA VAL A 529 -2.60 -8.57 -25.72
C VAL A 529 -3.94 -9.36 -25.61
N GLY A 530 -4.31 -10.09 -26.66
CA GLY A 530 -5.60 -10.81 -26.77
C GLY A 530 -6.75 -9.98 -27.35
N THR A 531 -6.47 -8.83 -27.96
CA THR A 531 -7.48 -7.89 -28.50
C THR A 531 -7.33 -7.62 -30.01
N SER A 532 -6.12 -7.26 -30.49
CA SER A 532 -5.80 -6.95 -31.89
C SER A 532 -6.87 -6.14 -32.64
N THR A 533 -7.18 -4.95 -32.14
CA THR A 533 -8.33 -4.16 -32.61
C THR A 533 -8.06 -3.30 -33.85
N PHE A 534 -6.84 -3.28 -34.39
CA PHE A 534 -6.53 -2.62 -35.67
C PHE A 534 -6.92 -3.49 -36.89
N SER A 535 -8.12 -4.08 -36.84
CA SER A 535 -8.75 -4.85 -37.91
C SER A 535 -10.27 -4.75 -37.81
N GLU A 536 -10.96 -4.82 -38.95
CA GLU A 536 -12.42 -4.75 -39.05
C GLU A 536 -13.11 -5.90 -38.29
N TYR A 537 -12.44 -7.07 -38.15
CA TYR A 537 -12.90 -8.18 -37.32
C TYR A 537 -11.76 -8.76 -36.50
N THR A 538 -12.01 -9.06 -35.22
CA THR A 538 -11.05 -9.74 -34.34
C THR A 538 -11.72 -10.88 -33.57
N VAL A 539 -10.92 -11.81 -33.02
CA VAL A 539 -11.38 -12.94 -32.21
C VAL A 539 -10.76 -12.85 -30.83
N VAL A 540 -11.59 -12.76 -29.81
CA VAL A 540 -11.22 -12.45 -28.43
C VAL A 540 -11.80 -13.53 -27.50
N HIS A 541 -11.11 -13.86 -26.41
CA HIS A 541 -11.67 -14.77 -25.39
C HIS A 541 -12.84 -14.07 -24.68
N VAL A 542 -13.99 -14.73 -24.50
CA VAL A 542 -15.23 -14.16 -23.93
C VAL A 542 -15.02 -13.41 -22.62
N GLY A 543 -14.11 -13.92 -21.77
CA GLY A 543 -13.75 -13.28 -20.51
C GLY A 543 -13.08 -11.89 -20.65
N CYS A 544 -12.66 -11.49 -21.85
CA CYS A 544 -12.04 -10.20 -22.16
C CYS A 544 -12.97 -9.23 -22.91
N LEU A 545 -14.28 -9.52 -23.00
CA LEU A 545 -15.27 -8.68 -23.65
C LEU A 545 -16.30 -8.14 -22.65
N ALA A 546 -16.26 -6.84 -22.37
CA ALA A 546 -17.27 -6.17 -21.56
C ALA A 546 -18.53 -5.93 -22.40
N LYS A 547 -19.68 -6.49 -21.98
CA LYS A 547 -20.98 -6.23 -22.59
C LYS A 547 -21.51 -4.88 -22.12
N ILE A 548 -21.85 -3.99 -23.05
CA ILE A 548 -22.23 -2.62 -22.73
C ILE A 548 -23.61 -2.25 -23.28
N ASN A 549 -24.11 -1.09 -22.85
CA ASN A 549 -25.36 -0.51 -23.32
C ASN A 549 -25.34 -0.29 -24.85
N PRO A 550 -26.30 -0.85 -25.62
CA PRO A 550 -26.28 -0.74 -27.08
C PRO A 550 -26.57 0.68 -27.59
N ALA A 551 -27.09 1.58 -26.75
CA ALA A 551 -27.25 2.99 -27.07
C ALA A 551 -25.97 3.82 -26.88
N ALA A 552 -24.90 3.24 -26.33
CA ALA A 552 -23.65 3.95 -26.09
C ALA A 552 -22.87 4.21 -27.40
N PRO A 553 -22.45 5.45 -27.70
CA PRO A 553 -21.68 5.78 -28.90
C PRO A 553 -20.28 5.16 -28.85
N LEU A 554 -20.05 4.13 -29.67
CA LEU A 554 -18.84 3.30 -29.67
C LEU A 554 -17.56 4.09 -30.05
N ASP A 555 -17.71 5.19 -30.78
CA ASP A 555 -16.66 6.17 -31.08
C ASP A 555 -16.24 7.02 -29.88
N LYS A 556 -17.01 7.00 -28.79
CA LYS A 556 -16.72 7.67 -27.51
C LYS A 556 -16.33 6.69 -26.41
N VAL A 557 -17.02 5.56 -26.29
CA VAL A 557 -16.77 4.61 -25.17
C VAL A 557 -15.60 3.65 -25.40
N CYS A 558 -15.07 3.54 -26.63
CA CYS A 558 -13.91 2.69 -26.93
C CYS A 558 -12.69 2.96 -26.02
N ILE A 559 -12.41 4.23 -25.71
CA ILE A 559 -11.27 4.67 -24.87
C ILE A 559 -11.42 4.37 -23.37
N LEU A 560 -12.57 3.84 -22.92
CA LEU A 560 -12.75 3.31 -21.57
C LEU A 560 -12.03 1.96 -21.35
N SER A 561 -11.72 1.21 -22.41
CA SER A 561 -11.20 -0.16 -22.32
C SER A 561 -9.71 -0.28 -21.94
N CYS A 562 -8.98 0.83 -21.82
CA CYS A 562 -7.64 0.85 -21.23
C CYS A 562 -7.39 2.10 -20.39
N GLY A 563 -7.05 3.23 -21.04
CA GLY A 563 -6.57 4.42 -20.34
C GLY A 563 -7.53 4.94 -19.27
N ILE A 564 -8.73 5.36 -19.68
CA ILE A 564 -9.62 6.17 -18.82
C ILE A 564 -10.02 5.44 -17.54
N SER A 565 -10.43 4.17 -17.66
CA SER A 565 -10.76 3.34 -16.50
C SER A 565 -9.55 3.08 -15.59
N THR A 566 -8.33 3.01 -16.13
CA THR A 566 -7.11 2.86 -15.32
C THR A 566 -6.89 4.06 -14.39
N GLY A 567 -6.88 5.28 -14.92
CA GLY A 567 -6.66 6.48 -14.11
C GLY A 567 -7.87 6.84 -13.23
N LEU A 568 -9.09 6.65 -13.73
CA LEU A 568 -10.32 6.88 -12.96
C LEU A 568 -10.42 5.91 -11.77
N GLY A 569 -10.20 4.61 -12.01
CA GLY A 569 -10.22 3.57 -10.98
C GLY A 569 -9.08 3.68 -9.98
N ALA A 570 -7.88 4.11 -10.41
CA ALA A 570 -6.78 4.40 -9.49
C ALA A 570 -7.20 5.40 -8.39
N THR A 571 -7.97 6.43 -8.75
CA THR A 571 -8.52 7.36 -7.77
C THR A 571 -9.76 6.82 -7.05
N LEU A 572 -10.80 6.41 -7.78
CA LEU A 572 -12.10 6.03 -7.20
C LEU A 572 -12.08 4.70 -6.44
N ASN A 573 -11.35 3.70 -6.94
CA ASN A 573 -11.34 2.33 -6.39
C ASN A 573 -10.17 2.09 -5.43
N VAL A 574 -9.03 2.78 -5.60
CA VAL A 574 -7.79 2.44 -4.88
C VAL A 574 -7.31 3.54 -3.93
N ALA A 575 -7.23 4.80 -4.36
CA ALA A 575 -6.87 5.93 -3.49
C ALA A 575 -8.00 6.32 -2.53
N LYS A 576 -9.25 6.30 -3.02
CA LYS A 576 -10.47 6.71 -2.30
C LYS A 576 -10.31 8.03 -1.53
N PRO A 577 -10.03 9.16 -2.20
CA PRO A 577 -10.02 10.47 -1.56
C PRO A 577 -11.38 10.79 -0.95
N LYS A 578 -11.40 11.30 0.28
CA LYS A 578 -12.61 11.83 0.92
C LYS A 578 -12.99 13.19 0.32
N LYS A 579 -14.26 13.56 0.36
CA LYS A 579 -14.70 14.92 0.03
C LYS A 579 -13.93 15.94 0.89
N GLY A 580 -13.39 16.97 0.26
CA GLY A 580 -12.54 17.99 0.89
C GLY A 580 -11.06 17.66 0.96
N SER A 581 -10.62 16.44 0.63
CA SER A 581 -9.20 16.04 0.69
C SER A 581 -8.30 16.75 -0.31
N THR A 582 -7.00 16.70 -0.04
CA THR A 582 -5.92 17.18 -0.91
C THR A 582 -5.29 16.01 -1.68
N VAL A 583 -5.05 16.20 -2.98
CA VAL A 583 -4.54 15.15 -3.88
C VAL A 583 -3.37 15.69 -4.72
N ALA A 584 -2.22 15.00 -4.73
CA ALA A 584 -1.15 15.26 -5.69
C ALA A 584 -1.17 14.22 -6.82
N ILE A 585 -0.92 14.63 -8.07
CA ILE A 585 -0.88 13.71 -9.21
C ILE A 585 0.39 13.92 -10.03
N PHE A 586 1.20 12.86 -10.10
CA PHE A 586 2.56 12.91 -10.63
C PHE A 586 2.63 12.55 -12.11
N GLY A 587 3.08 13.53 -12.87
CA GLY A 587 3.27 13.56 -14.31
C GLY A 587 1.96 13.63 -15.06
N LEU A 588 1.62 14.84 -15.53
CA LEU A 588 0.49 15.16 -16.41
C LEU A 588 0.63 14.52 -17.82
N GLY A 589 1.03 13.26 -17.91
CA GLY A 589 1.30 12.50 -19.14
C GLY A 589 0.13 11.63 -19.58
N ALA A 590 0.42 10.60 -20.39
CA ALA A 590 -0.38 9.37 -20.47
C ALA A 590 0.22 8.33 -19.50
N VAL A 591 -0.58 7.34 -19.06
CA VAL A 591 -0.08 6.23 -18.23
C VAL A 591 0.71 5.27 -19.11
N GLY A 592 1.83 4.78 -18.57
CA GLY A 592 2.56 3.65 -19.14
C GLY A 592 3.65 4.02 -20.16
N LEU A 593 4.76 4.58 -19.68
CA LEU A 593 6.06 3.87 -19.56
C LEU A 593 7.23 4.84 -19.55
N ALA A 594 8.08 4.76 -18.52
CA ALA A 594 9.24 5.64 -18.35
C ALA A 594 10.49 5.22 -19.16
N VAL A 595 10.30 4.73 -20.40
CA VAL A 595 11.39 4.25 -21.28
C VAL A 595 11.78 5.34 -22.29
N SER A 596 12.28 6.49 -21.82
CA SER A 596 12.87 7.54 -22.67
C SER A 596 13.75 8.53 -21.89
N PHE A 597 14.89 8.07 -21.37
CA PHE A 597 16.05 8.94 -21.11
C PHE A 597 17.36 8.15 -21.18
N PHE A 598 17.93 8.01 -22.38
CA PHE A 598 19.34 7.66 -22.57
C PHE A 598 19.95 8.50 -23.70
N PRO A 599 20.82 9.47 -23.41
CA PRO A 599 21.56 10.22 -24.42
C PRO A 599 22.80 9.41 -24.86
N ASN A 600 22.61 8.22 -25.45
CA ASN A 600 23.69 7.45 -26.11
C ASN A 600 23.18 6.27 -26.96
N THR A 601 22.64 6.58 -28.14
CA THR A 601 22.59 5.63 -29.27
C THR A 601 23.12 6.33 -30.52
N ARG A 602 24.11 5.73 -31.19
CA ARG A 602 24.63 6.28 -32.45
C ARG A 602 23.50 6.35 -33.48
N LEU A 603 23.43 7.47 -34.20
CA LEU A 603 22.56 7.61 -35.36
C LEU A 603 22.90 6.51 -36.38
N VAL A 604 21.89 5.74 -36.78
CA VAL A 604 21.90 5.12 -38.11
C VAL A 604 21.53 6.24 -39.07
N SER A 605 22.47 6.63 -39.93
CA SER A 605 22.28 7.75 -40.86
C SER A 605 21.32 7.39 -42.00
N ASP A 606 20.92 8.43 -42.74
CA ASP A 606 20.30 8.37 -44.07
C ASP A 606 18.76 8.25 -44.15
N PHE A 607 18.08 9.18 -43.47
CA PHE A 607 16.78 9.71 -43.94
C PHE A 607 16.73 11.25 -43.83
N PRO A 608 16.32 11.98 -44.89
CA PRO A 608 16.24 13.44 -44.87
C PRO A 608 14.92 13.93 -44.26
N ILE A 609 14.90 14.14 -42.94
CA ILE A 609 13.81 14.90 -42.30
C ILE A 609 14.01 16.38 -42.64
N GLN A 610 13.24 16.89 -43.61
CA GLN A 610 13.18 18.32 -43.88
C GLN A 610 12.40 19.04 -42.77
N ASN A 611 13.00 20.11 -42.23
CA ASN A 611 12.42 21.16 -41.38
C ASN A 611 11.06 20.86 -40.72
N VAL A 612 11.09 20.28 -39.52
CA VAL A 612 9.99 20.44 -38.56
C VAL A 612 10.26 21.70 -37.75
N ASP A 613 9.33 22.66 -37.77
CA ASP A 613 9.48 23.93 -37.07
C ASP A 613 9.63 23.78 -35.55
N ALA A 614 10.35 24.72 -34.93
CA ALA A 614 10.64 24.74 -33.49
C ALA A 614 9.43 25.09 -32.59
N ASP A 615 8.20 24.99 -33.12
CA ASP A 615 6.96 25.46 -32.49
C ASP A 615 5.99 24.32 -32.09
N ALA A 616 6.51 23.10 -31.93
CA ALA A 616 5.77 21.90 -31.49
C ALA A 616 5.33 21.98 -30.00
N LYS A 617 4.35 22.85 -29.71
CA LYS A 617 3.89 23.21 -28.36
C LYS A 617 2.56 22.54 -27.93
N LEU A 618 2.40 21.22 -28.10
CA LEU A 618 1.28 20.40 -27.57
C LEU A 618 1.87 19.02 -27.13
N VAL A 619 1.62 18.43 -25.94
CA VAL A 619 0.41 17.79 -25.35
C VAL A 619 0.48 16.24 -25.29
N ARG A 620 1.51 15.71 -24.61
CA ARG A 620 1.42 14.37 -23.97
C ARG A 620 0.66 14.51 -22.64
N LEU A 621 -0.66 14.32 -22.60
CA LEU A 621 -1.53 14.80 -21.49
C LEU A 621 -2.81 13.96 -21.24
N VAL A 622 -2.73 12.63 -21.35
CA VAL A 622 -3.90 11.75 -21.55
C VAL A 622 -4.43 11.02 -20.30
N SER A 623 -3.65 10.91 -19.22
CA SER A 623 -4.03 10.09 -18.05
C SER A 623 -4.24 10.81 -16.73
N VAL A 624 -3.51 11.88 -16.43
CA VAL A 624 -3.82 12.66 -15.21
C VAL A 624 -5.16 13.37 -15.34
N SER A 625 -5.56 13.69 -16.56
CA SER A 625 -6.94 14.04 -16.91
C SER A 625 -7.98 13.03 -16.38
N GLN A 626 -7.62 11.76 -16.18
CA GLN A 626 -8.50 10.69 -15.67
C GLN A 626 -8.43 10.60 -14.13
N ALA A 627 -7.21 10.61 -13.58
CA ALA A 627 -6.99 10.56 -12.13
C ALA A 627 -7.47 11.84 -11.41
N ALA A 628 -7.32 13.00 -12.05
CA ALA A 628 -7.83 14.29 -11.60
C ALA A 628 -9.36 14.35 -11.71
N GLU A 629 -9.95 13.81 -12.78
CA GLU A 629 -11.40 13.69 -12.90
C GLU A 629 -11.98 12.78 -11.80
N GLY A 630 -11.31 11.66 -11.48
CA GLY A 630 -11.67 10.84 -10.32
C GLY A 630 -11.55 11.58 -8.98
N ALA A 631 -10.57 12.47 -8.82
CA ALA A 631 -10.42 13.29 -7.61
C ALA A 631 -11.50 14.39 -7.55
N ARG A 632 -11.84 14.99 -8.69
CA ARG A 632 -12.93 15.97 -8.86
C ARG A 632 -14.29 15.34 -8.54
N LEU A 633 -14.56 14.15 -9.07
CA LEU A 633 -15.79 13.37 -8.80
C LEU A 633 -15.89 12.94 -7.33
N SER A 634 -14.75 12.64 -6.70
CA SER A 634 -14.67 12.39 -5.25
C SER A 634 -14.83 13.66 -4.39
N GLY A 635 -14.86 14.84 -5.01
CA GLY A 635 -14.98 16.14 -4.32
C GLY A 635 -13.73 16.57 -3.55
N ALA A 636 -12.54 16.24 -4.02
CA ALA A 636 -11.28 16.80 -3.49
C ALA A 636 -11.27 18.34 -3.56
N SER A 637 -10.67 19.00 -2.56
CA SER A 637 -10.64 20.48 -2.47
C SER A 637 -9.44 21.10 -3.18
N ARG A 638 -8.31 20.38 -3.21
CA ARG A 638 -7.06 20.79 -3.87
C ARG A 638 -6.52 19.61 -4.66
N ILE A 639 -6.27 19.83 -5.95
CA ILE A 639 -5.71 18.84 -6.87
C ILE A 639 -4.45 19.45 -7.47
N ILE A 640 -3.29 19.01 -6.97
CA ILE A 640 -1.97 19.52 -7.33
C ILE A 640 -1.39 18.66 -8.45
N GLY A 641 -1.29 19.21 -9.65
CA GLY A 641 -0.61 18.56 -10.78
C GLY A 641 0.91 18.75 -10.69
N VAL A 642 1.68 17.71 -10.96
CA VAL A 642 3.16 17.77 -10.97
C VAL A 642 3.68 17.35 -12.34
N ASP A 643 4.44 18.18 -13.06
CA ASP A 643 5.04 17.80 -14.35
C ASP A 643 6.28 18.64 -14.70
N LEU A 644 7.18 18.12 -15.53
CA LEU A 644 8.37 18.83 -15.99
C LEU A 644 8.09 19.84 -17.11
N ASN A 645 6.86 19.89 -17.63
CA ASN A 645 6.37 20.79 -18.68
C ASN A 645 5.17 21.63 -18.18
N SER A 646 5.42 22.88 -17.81
CA SER A 646 4.43 23.80 -17.24
C SER A 646 3.28 24.16 -18.19
N ASN A 647 3.44 24.02 -19.51
CA ASN A 647 2.38 24.32 -20.49
C ASN A 647 1.15 23.42 -20.31
N LYS A 648 1.34 22.22 -19.73
CA LYS A 648 0.27 21.26 -19.47
C LYS A 648 -0.76 21.72 -18.43
N PHE A 649 -0.42 22.67 -17.57
CA PHE A 649 -1.33 23.13 -16.51
C PHE A 649 -2.61 23.74 -17.06
N HIS A 650 -2.56 24.46 -18.19
CA HIS A 650 -3.74 25.09 -18.78
C HIS A 650 -4.80 24.06 -19.16
N GLU A 651 -4.40 22.96 -19.81
CA GLU A 651 -5.28 21.86 -20.17
C GLU A 651 -5.72 21.04 -18.95
N ALA A 652 -4.81 20.78 -18.00
CA ALA A 652 -5.11 20.00 -16.80
C ALA A 652 -6.24 20.59 -15.93
N LYS A 653 -6.43 21.92 -15.96
CA LYS A 653 -7.56 22.61 -15.30
C LYS A 653 -8.94 22.13 -15.78
N LYS A 654 -9.06 21.69 -17.04
CA LYS A 654 -10.31 21.14 -17.62
C LYS A 654 -10.75 19.81 -16.96
N PHE A 655 -9.86 19.21 -16.17
CA PHE A 655 -10.04 17.96 -15.44
C PHE A 655 -9.98 18.16 -13.91
N GLY A 656 -10.13 19.40 -13.44
CA GLY A 656 -10.20 19.74 -12.02
C GLY A 656 -8.87 20.04 -11.32
N VAL A 657 -7.72 20.01 -12.01
CA VAL A 657 -6.42 20.37 -11.40
C VAL A 657 -6.42 21.84 -10.98
N THR A 658 -6.32 22.11 -9.67
CA THR A 658 -6.42 23.46 -9.09
C THR A 658 -5.07 24.18 -9.08
N GLU A 659 -3.99 23.43 -8.82
CA GLU A 659 -2.64 23.92 -8.57
C GLU A 659 -1.62 23.13 -9.37
N PHE A 660 -0.42 23.69 -9.54
CA PHE A 660 0.63 23.05 -10.33
C PHE A 660 2.03 23.30 -9.76
N VAL A 661 2.88 22.28 -9.85
CA VAL A 661 4.30 22.31 -9.44
C VAL A 661 5.15 21.74 -10.57
N ASN A 662 6.13 22.50 -11.06
CA ASN A 662 7.19 21.94 -11.89
C ASN A 662 8.42 21.64 -11.01
N PRO A 663 8.88 20.38 -10.90
CA PRO A 663 10.07 20.04 -10.13
C PRO A 663 11.34 20.85 -10.50
N LYS A 664 11.41 21.42 -11.71
CA LYS A 664 12.55 22.25 -12.16
C LYS A 664 12.56 23.67 -11.57
N ASP A 665 11.40 24.16 -11.11
CA ASP A 665 11.26 25.54 -10.63
C ASP A 665 11.67 25.68 -9.14
N HIS A 666 12.03 24.56 -8.49
CA HIS A 666 12.39 24.48 -7.08
C HIS A 666 13.80 23.88 -6.87
N LYS A 667 14.47 24.29 -5.79
CA LYS A 667 15.76 23.73 -5.36
C LYS A 667 15.62 22.54 -4.39
N LYS A 668 14.47 22.42 -3.73
CA LYS A 668 14.13 21.31 -2.82
C LYS A 668 13.56 20.13 -3.62
N PRO A 669 13.72 18.88 -3.14
CA PRO A 669 12.94 17.74 -3.60
C PRO A 669 11.44 18.07 -3.65
N VAL A 670 10.75 17.62 -4.70
CA VAL A 670 9.35 18.00 -4.94
C VAL A 670 8.40 17.49 -3.85
N GLN A 671 8.76 16.42 -3.15
CA GLN A 671 8.03 15.95 -1.97
C GLN A 671 8.05 16.96 -0.80
N GLU A 672 9.18 17.64 -0.57
CA GLU A 672 9.28 18.70 0.44
C GLU A 672 8.44 19.92 0.03
N VAL A 673 8.50 20.32 -1.24
CA VAL A 673 7.70 21.43 -1.79
C VAL A 673 6.22 21.18 -1.59
N ILE A 674 5.73 19.97 -1.89
CA ILE A 674 4.33 19.59 -1.70
C ILE A 674 3.97 19.54 -0.22
N ALA A 675 4.84 19.00 0.65
CA ALA A 675 4.62 18.96 2.10
C ALA A 675 4.51 20.36 2.71
N GLU A 676 5.32 21.32 2.24
CA GLU A 676 5.25 22.73 2.63
C GLU A 676 3.97 23.40 2.10
N MET A 677 3.57 23.14 0.84
CA MET A 677 2.32 23.62 0.26
C MET A 677 1.04 23.08 0.93
N THR A 678 1.15 22.02 1.74
CA THR A 678 0.00 21.27 2.30
C THR A 678 0.03 21.10 3.82
N ASN A 679 1.04 21.66 4.49
CA ASN A 679 1.27 21.55 5.93
C ASN A 679 1.30 20.08 6.39
N GLY A 680 2.30 19.32 5.89
CA GLY A 680 2.61 17.95 6.31
C GLY A 680 2.53 16.90 5.20
N GLY A 681 1.95 17.23 4.04
CA GLY A 681 1.77 16.34 2.90
C GLY A 681 0.32 16.27 2.41
N VAL A 682 0.12 15.74 1.20
CA VAL A 682 -1.24 15.51 0.65
C VAL A 682 -1.90 14.30 1.29
N ASP A 683 -3.23 14.32 1.38
CA ASP A 683 -3.99 13.19 1.94
C ASP A 683 -3.93 11.96 1.00
N ARG A 684 -3.84 12.18 -0.31
CA ARG A 684 -3.65 11.13 -1.34
C ARG A 684 -2.64 11.55 -2.41
N SER A 685 -1.92 10.60 -3.00
CA SER A 685 -1.17 10.81 -4.24
C SER A 685 -1.39 9.71 -5.27
N VAL A 686 -1.23 10.05 -6.55
CA VAL A 686 -1.34 9.10 -7.68
C VAL A 686 -0.15 9.32 -8.64
N GLU A 687 0.59 8.26 -8.95
CA GLU A 687 1.76 8.30 -9.85
C GLU A 687 1.42 7.71 -11.22
N CYS A 688 1.59 8.50 -12.29
CA CYS A 688 1.14 8.16 -13.64
C CYS A 688 2.26 8.02 -14.70
N THR A 689 3.51 8.37 -14.41
CA THR A 689 4.62 8.33 -15.40
C THR A 689 5.30 6.96 -15.48
N GLY A 690 5.45 6.27 -14.35
CA GLY A 690 6.34 5.12 -14.21
C GLY A 690 7.79 5.49 -13.89
N SER A 691 8.13 6.77 -13.74
CA SER A 691 9.47 7.21 -13.36
C SER A 691 9.72 6.88 -11.90
N ILE A 692 10.78 6.14 -11.60
CA ILE A 692 11.07 5.69 -10.24
C ILE A 692 11.23 6.86 -9.24
N ASN A 693 11.80 7.98 -9.69
CA ASN A 693 11.89 9.20 -8.89
C ASN A 693 10.51 9.79 -8.59
N ALA A 694 9.57 9.74 -9.55
CA ALA A 694 8.20 10.18 -9.34
C ALA A 694 7.44 9.24 -8.38
N MET A 695 7.69 7.92 -8.41
CA MET A 695 7.11 6.97 -7.44
C MET A 695 7.57 7.25 -6.01
N ILE A 696 8.86 7.51 -5.81
CA ILE A 696 9.42 7.84 -4.50
C ILE A 696 8.89 9.19 -4.02
N SER A 697 8.94 10.24 -4.86
CA SER A 697 8.38 11.55 -4.50
C SER A 697 6.86 11.51 -4.26
N ALA A 698 6.10 10.69 -4.98
CA ALA A 698 4.66 10.53 -4.76
C ALA A 698 4.36 9.81 -3.44
N PHE A 699 5.18 8.84 -3.03
CA PHE A 699 5.06 8.22 -1.71
C PHE A 699 5.45 9.19 -0.59
N GLU A 700 6.57 9.89 -0.73
CA GLU A 700 7.11 10.72 0.36
C GLU A 700 6.34 12.03 0.54
N CYS A 701 5.61 12.52 -0.47
CA CYS A 701 4.79 13.73 -0.36
C CYS A 701 3.43 13.56 0.32
N VAL A 702 2.99 12.32 0.61
CA VAL A 702 1.72 12.11 1.34
C VAL A 702 1.91 12.39 2.83
N HIS A 703 0.82 12.79 3.50
CA HIS A 703 0.82 13.13 4.91
C HIS A 703 1.18 11.92 5.79
N ASP A 704 1.96 12.16 6.84
CA ASP A 704 2.10 11.23 7.97
C ASP A 704 0.70 10.82 8.50
N GLY A 705 0.53 9.62 9.04
CA GLY A 705 -0.70 9.21 9.72
C GLY A 705 -1.78 8.58 8.82
N TRP A 706 -2.14 9.23 7.71
CA TRP A 706 -3.26 8.78 6.85
C TRP A 706 -3.01 8.92 5.34
N GLY A 707 -1.81 9.32 4.94
CA GLY A 707 -1.46 9.51 3.53
C GLY A 707 -1.43 8.19 2.76
N VAL A 708 -2.09 8.15 1.60
CA VAL A 708 -2.11 6.98 0.71
C VAL A 708 -1.58 7.35 -0.66
N ALA A 709 -0.48 6.71 -1.07
CA ALA A 709 0.09 6.82 -2.40
C ALA A 709 -0.32 5.61 -3.26
N VAL A 710 -0.71 5.88 -4.51
CA VAL A 710 -1.09 4.85 -5.50
C VAL A 710 -0.20 4.94 -6.72
N LEU A 711 0.53 3.87 -7.01
CA LEU A 711 1.34 3.73 -8.22
C LEU A 711 0.49 3.16 -9.36
N VAL A 712 0.53 3.81 -10.52
CA VAL A 712 -0.21 3.44 -11.75
C VAL A 712 0.71 3.36 -12.96
N GLY A 713 1.74 4.22 -13.00
CA GLY A 713 2.74 4.22 -14.06
C GLY A 713 3.65 2.98 -14.02
N VAL A 714 3.93 2.40 -15.19
CA VAL A 714 4.77 1.20 -15.32
C VAL A 714 6.25 1.58 -15.45
N PRO A 715 7.16 1.00 -14.63
CA PRO A 715 8.58 1.36 -14.59
C PRO A 715 9.42 0.65 -15.66
N ASN A 716 10.72 0.94 -15.69
CA ASN A 716 11.69 0.06 -16.35
C ASN A 716 11.87 -1.24 -15.54
N LYS A 717 12.30 -2.31 -16.21
CA LYS A 717 12.47 -3.65 -15.60
C LYS A 717 13.49 -3.68 -14.46
N ASP A 718 14.49 -2.82 -14.53
CA ASP A 718 15.62 -2.76 -13.60
C ASP A 718 15.48 -1.64 -12.55
N ASP A 719 14.40 -0.84 -12.60
CA ASP A 719 14.09 0.16 -11.58
C ASP A 719 13.80 -0.51 -10.23
N SER A 720 14.14 0.17 -9.14
CA SER A 720 13.94 -0.32 -7.77
C SER A 720 13.38 0.78 -6.88
N PHE A 721 12.24 0.51 -6.27
CA PHE A 721 11.63 1.42 -5.30
C PHE A 721 12.45 1.38 -4.01
N LYS A 722 12.79 2.56 -3.49
CA LYS A 722 13.65 2.80 -2.34
C LYS A 722 13.06 3.90 -1.47
N THR A 723 12.98 3.68 -0.17
CA THR A 723 12.65 4.72 0.82
C THR A 723 13.10 4.26 2.22
N HIS A 724 13.21 5.17 3.18
CA HIS A 724 13.55 4.81 4.56
C HIS A 724 12.33 4.17 5.26
N PRO A 725 12.44 3.02 5.96
CA PRO A 725 11.25 2.29 6.43
C PRO A 725 10.41 3.05 7.46
N VAL A 726 11.00 4.02 8.18
CA VAL A 726 10.25 4.92 9.07
C VAL A 726 9.17 5.72 8.31
N ASN A 727 9.33 5.98 7.01
CA ASN A 727 8.29 6.62 6.21
C ASN A 727 6.98 5.81 6.16
N PHE A 728 7.07 4.47 6.27
CA PHE A 728 5.92 3.58 6.47
C PHE A 728 5.45 3.52 7.93
N LEU A 729 6.37 3.43 8.90
CA LEU A 729 6.01 3.41 10.34
C LEU A 729 5.32 4.71 10.80
N ASN A 730 5.57 5.81 10.10
CA ASN A 730 4.82 7.07 10.14
C ASN A 730 3.40 6.97 9.52
N GLU A 731 2.86 5.76 9.45
CA GLU A 731 1.54 5.33 8.96
C GLU A 731 1.19 5.72 7.51
N ARG A 732 2.20 5.98 6.64
CA ARG A 732 1.94 6.06 5.20
C ARG A 732 1.56 4.69 4.65
N THR A 733 0.62 4.70 3.70
CA THR A 733 0.26 3.52 2.91
C THR A 733 0.72 3.69 1.46
N LEU A 734 1.36 2.66 0.91
CA LEU A 734 1.68 2.55 -0.52
C LEU A 734 0.87 1.41 -1.15
N LYS A 735 0.30 1.66 -2.33
CA LYS A 735 -0.41 0.67 -3.15
C LYS A 735 0.05 0.77 -4.59
N GLY A 736 -0.09 -0.32 -5.34
CA GLY A 736 -0.23 -0.25 -6.79
C GLY A 736 -1.67 -0.47 -7.22
N THR A 737 -1.93 -0.30 -8.51
CA THR A 737 -3.18 -0.74 -9.14
C THR A 737 -2.93 -1.18 -10.57
N PHE A 738 -3.72 -2.16 -11.02
CA PHE A 738 -3.73 -2.65 -12.39
C PHE A 738 -5.12 -2.40 -12.99
N PHE A 739 -5.19 -1.72 -14.15
CA PHE A 739 -6.47 -1.31 -14.77
C PHE A 739 -7.44 -0.60 -13.79
N GLY A 740 -6.90 0.17 -12.84
CA GLY A 740 -7.68 0.89 -11.82
C GLY A 740 -8.46 -0.01 -10.85
N ASN A 741 -8.06 -1.28 -10.71
CA ASN A 741 -8.77 -2.35 -9.99
C ASN A 741 -10.24 -2.53 -10.41
N TYR A 742 -10.58 -2.21 -11.67
CA TYR A 742 -11.88 -2.57 -12.25
C TYR A 742 -11.86 -4.02 -12.76
N LYS A 743 -12.88 -4.82 -12.45
CA LYS A 743 -13.12 -6.12 -13.07
C LYS A 743 -13.72 -5.92 -14.48
N PRO A 744 -13.04 -6.33 -15.56
CA PRO A 744 -13.39 -5.95 -16.93
C PRO A 744 -14.84 -6.21 -17.38
N ARG A 745 -15.49 -7.29 -16.93
CA ARG A 745 -16.85 -7.66 -17.37
C ARG A 745 -17.94 -7.24 -16.40
N SER A 746 -17.62 -7.09 -15.13
CA SER A 746 -18.57 -6.68 -14.09
C SER A 746 -18.68 -5.16 -13.95
N ASP A 747 -17.57 -4.43 -14.03
CA ASP A 747 -17.52 -3.05 -13.57
C ASP A 747 -17.47 -2.03 -14.73
N LEU A 748 -16.76 -2.36 -15.81
CA LEU A 748 -16.62 -1.48 -16.98
C LEU A 748 -17.96 -1.03 -17.61
N PRO A 749 -19.03 -1.86 -17.62
CA PRO A 749 -20.35 -1.41 -18.08
C PRO A 749 -20.94 -0.28 -17.22
N ALA A 750 -20.64 -0.22 -15.92
CA ALA A 750 -21.07 0.89 -15.06
C ALA A 750 -20.31 2.19 -15.38
N VAL A 751 -19.04 2.09 -15.81
CA VAL A 751 -18.26 3.25 -16.29
C VAL A 751 -18.82 3.80 -17.61
N VAL A 752 -19.40 2.94 -18.45
CA VAL A 752 -20.20 3.39 -19.62
C VAL A 752 -21.45 4.13 -19.17
N GLU A 753 -22.20 3.63 -18.19
CA GLU A 753 -23.40 4.32 -17.70
C GLU A 753 -23.07 5.67 -17.04
N MET A 754 -21.93 5.83 -16.36
CA MET A 754 -21.46 7.14 -15.87
C MET A 754 -21.31 8.17 -17.00
N TYR A 755 -20.87 7.74 -18.19
CA TYR A 755 -20.82 8.60 -19.37
C TYR A 755 -22.22 8.88 -19.94
N MET A 756 -23.08 7.85 -20.05
CA MET A 756 -24.47 8.04 -20.51
C MET A 756 -25.28 8.99 -19.61
N ASN A 757 -25.03 8.97 -18.30
CA ASN A 757 -25.59 9.87 -17.30
C ASN A 757 -24.95 11.27 -17.28
N LYS A 758 -23.87 11.51 -18.04
CA LYS A 758 -23.07 12.75 -18.07
C LYS A 758 -22.35 13.06 -16.74
N GLU A 759 -22.10 12.04 -15.94
CA GLU A 759 -21.22 12.12 -14.75
C GLU A 759 -19.75 12.17 -15.18
N LEU A 760 -19.42 11.43 -16.26
CA LEU A 760 -18.14 11.41 -16.94
C LEU A 760 -18.25 12.06 -18.33
N ASP A 761 -17.29 12.91 -18.68
CA ASP A 761 -17.17 13.58 -19.98
C ASP A 761 -15.97 12.97 -20.72
N LEU A 762 -16.24 12.35 -21.88
CA LEU A 762 -15.25 11.62 -22.69
C LEU A 762 -14.76 12.43 -23.89
N GLU A 763 -15.57 13.39 -24.34
CA GLU A 763 -15.31 14.27 -25.48
C GLU A 763 -14.00 15.03 -25.30
N LYS A 764 -13.72 15.53 -24.08
CA LYS A 764 -12.46 16.23 -23.77
C LYS A 764 -11.19 15.37 -23.82
N PHE A 765 -11.29 14.05 -23.97
CA PHE A 765 -10.15 13.15 -24.17
C PHE A 765 -9.86 12.87 -25.66
N ILE A 766 -10.81 13.15 -26.54
CA ILE A 766 -10.72 12.88 -27.98
C ILE A 766 -10.28 14.15 -28.69
N THR A 767 -9.18 14.07 -29.44
CA THR A 767 -8.59 15.25 -30.12
C THR A 767 -8.49 15.10 -31.62
N HIS A 768 -8.46 13.86 -32.11
CA HIS A 768 -8.29 13.53 -33.53
C HIS A 768 -9.19 12.36 -33.89
N GLU A 769 -9.66 12.31 -35.14
CA GLU A 769 -10.28 11.13 -35.73
C GLU A 769 -9.70 10.91 -37.14
N VAL A 770 -9.41 9.66 -37.49
CA VAL A 770 -8.89 9.23 -38.81
C VAL A 770 -9.59 7.94 -39.27
N PRO A 771 -9.68 7.65 -40.57
CA PRO A 771 -10.05 6.31 -41.04
C PRO A 771 -8.91 5.30 -40.85
N LEU A 772 -9.22 4.00 -40.86
CA LEU A 772 -8.22 2.92 -40.76
C LEU A 772 -7.11 3.04 -41.83
N SER A 773 -7.45 3.47 -43.05
CA SER A 773 -6.48 3.72 -44.13
C SER A 773 -5.42 4.77 -43.81
N GLU A 774 -5.69 5.66 -42.86
CA GLU A 774 -4.77 6.71 -42.41
C GLU A 774 -4.19 6.46 -41.00
N ILE A 775 -4.28 5.24 -40.47
CA ILE A 775 -3.84 4.88 -39.10
C ILE A 775 -2.41 5.34 -38.76
N ASN A 776 -1.49 5.40 -39.73
CA ASN A 776 -0.13 5.89 -39.50
C ASN A 776 -0.11 7.37 -39.03
N LYS A 777 -1.07 8.21 -39.48
CA LYS A 777 -1.21 9.59 -38.97
C LYS A 777 -1.52 9.63 -37.47
N ALA A 778 -2.25 8.63 -36.95
CA ALA A 778 -2.51 8.53 -35.51
C ALA A 778 -1.20 8.27 -34.73
N PHE A 779 -0.30 7.47 -35.28
CA PHE A 779 1.06 7.27 -34.73
C PHE A 779 1.85 8.58 -34.77
N ASP A 780 1.84 9.31 -35.90
CA ASP A 780 2.50 10.61 -36.03
C ASP A 780 1.98 11.62 -34.99
N TYR A 781 0.66 11.74 -34.84
CA TYR A 781 0.04 12.61 -33.82
C TYR A 781 0.41 12.21 -32.39
N MET A 782 0.60 10.92 -32.10
CA MET A 782 0.98 10.45 -30.77
C MET A 782 2.48 10.65 -30.49
N LEU A 783 3.35 10.33 -31.45
CA LEU A 783 4.81 10.51 -31.34
C LEU A 783 5.16 11.99 -31.16
N GLY A 784 4.57 12.85 -32.00
CA GLY A 784 4.70 14.32 -31.95
C GLY A 784 3.97 15.00 -30.79
N GLY A 785 3.12 14.29 -30.03
CA GLY A 785 2.41 14.83 -28.87
C GLY A 785 1.22 15.74 -29.20
N ALA A 786 0.70 15.71 -30.42
CA ALA A 786 -0.51 16.43 -30.82
C ALA A 786 -1.79 15.75 -30.29
N SER A 787 -1.81 14.41 -30.20
CA SER A 787 -2.98 13.63 -29.82
C SER A 787 -3.05 13.30 -28.33
N LEU A 788 -4.23 13.49 -27.73
CA LEU A 788 -4.65 12.80 -26.51
C LEU A 788 -5.07 11.35 -26.84
N ARG A 789 -6.31 11.18 -27.29
CA ARG A 789 -6.74 10.03 -28.08
C ARG A 789 -7.05 10.46 -29.51
N CYS A 790 -6.64 9.59 -30.43
CA CYS A 790 -7.02 9.61 -31.82
C CYS A 790 -7.92 8.40 -32.06
N ILE A 791 -9.16 8.65 -32.48
CA ILE A 791 -10.13 7.62 -32.84
C ILE A 791 -9.85 7.18 -34.28
N ILE A 792 -9.86 5.87 -34.51
CA ILE A 792 -9.63 5.22 -35.79
C ILE A 792 -10.94 4.53 -36.17
N ARG A 793 -11.59 5.04 -37.22
CA ARG A 793 -12.87 4.53 -37.74
C ARG A 793 -12.62 3.43 -38.76
N MET A 794 -13.32 2.29 -38.60
CA MET A 794 -13.27 1.20 -39.57
C MET A 794 -14.05 1.54 -40.84
N GLU A 795 -13.61 1.03 -42.00
CA GLU A 795 -14.16 1.38 -43.31
C GLU A 795 -15.29 0.41 -43.75
N GLY A 796 -16.44 0.45 -43.08
CA GLY A 796 -17.62 -0.34 -43.45
C GLY A 796 -18.86 -0.13 -42.58
#